data_AF-A0A932UKX4-F1
#
_entry.id   AF-A0A932UKX4-F1
#
_cell.length_a   1.000
_cell.length_b   1.000
_cell.length_c   1.000
_cell.angle_alpha   90.00
_cell.angle_beta   90.00
_cell.angle_gamma   90.00
#
_symmetry.space_group_name_H-M   'P 1'
#
loop_
_entity.id
_entity.type
_entity.pdbx_description
1 polymer ?
#
loop_
_entity_poly.entity_id
_entity_poly.type
_entity_poly.pdbx_seq_one_letter_code
_entity_poly.pdbx_strand_id
1 'polypeptide(L)'
;MMRTLLLLALAASAAIPAPVIGQTADTVVARAAVALPLRSIGPAYAGGRIADIAVHPRTPGTWYVAAGSGGVWKTTNAGVTWTPVFDDQPSYSIGEVTIDPINPEVVWVGTGENVSGRHVGWGDGVYRSRDAGRTWQRMGLAASQHIGRILIDPRNGNVVLVAAEGPLWSAGGERGVYRTTDGGATWTAVLQIDENTGVTDLEFDPSNPDVVYAAAYQRRRHVWGFLGGGPKSGIWKSSDNGVTWRQVQTGLPKGDMGKIGLTVTPANPDLVYATIEANEEERGFYRSRDKGESWDKRNSYISGGTGPHYYQEIEASPHDARLVYQVDVFINVTRDGGSTFSILETGHEKHSDNHALWIDQANGRHMLVGTDAGLYESFDEGATWRHFPNLPVSQFYKVALSNREPFYDILGGAQDLGTLHGPSRTLNRDGIRNQDWYVPLGADGYGVAFDPRDPDVLYLMWQEGNLYRKDRRSDEGLSIRPQSGAADPPERWNWDSPILVSPHNPDRIYYASQRLWRSDDRGSGWTPISGDLTQGLSRYEQRFMGRLWSVDALHDNAAMSKYATITAIAESPVEANVLVVGTDDGLVQVSANGGQTWTRAAALPGLPPLSFINDVEASLYDARTIYAVADAHKTGDFSPYVYESTDLGRTWHSIAGDVPKGTIAWSIQQDHVRRDLLFLGAEFGIYFSPNGGTNWYKLSGGVPTISFRDVKLHRRDNDLVGATFGRGFYILDDYTPLREIAAGALAQEATLFPVREAWWYVPSQPAQAPGRPTKGSDDYTAENPPFGAILTYYLREAPTTAREARQATEKTLRERNADVPFPGFDRLRAEALESGPKVLVIVSDAAGRGVRWIEGPAKQGLHRVSWDLRGPDPNPVDLSPPGFRPPWGDAARGPLMAPGRYTAQLAVVSASGVRRLGTAQSFEVKPVPTAPAGTDFVVAAAFQQQTAELRRRIAGAGEEIRRARDQMRHMRAALVQAPRADPALFTRMDSVTQALATLELELNGDPARQRLNEPTAPSLSGRVSQVMSGHWETRQMPTATQRRDIEIATQALDGLARALTALLEGDLARLERDLEAAGAPWTPGRRLR
;
A
#
# COMPACT_ATOMS: atom_id res chain seq x y z
N MET A 1 -12.23 -35.21 77.96
CA MET A 1 -12.24 -34.34 79.17
C MET A 1 -11.02 -33.43 79.08
N MET A 2 -11.17 -32.12 79.32
CA MET A 2 -10.10 -31.11 79.58
C MET A 2 -8.84 -30.99 78.67
N ARG A 3 -8.71 -29.80 78.04
CA ARG A 3 -7.54 -28.86 78.07
C ARG A 3 -6.18 -29.27 77.44
N THR A 4 -5.38 -28.43 76.76
CA THR A 4 -5.46 -27.17 75.94
C THR A 4 -3.99 -26.90 75.41
N LEU A 5 -3.46 -25.77 74.86
CA LEU A 5 -3.86 -24.36 74.75
C LEU A 5 -3.07 -23.62 73.62
N LEU A 6 -3.75 -23.04 72.61
CA LEU A 6 -3.23 -22.04 71.62
C LEU A 6 -2.09 -22.51 70.66
N LEU A 7 -1.68 -21.77 69.60
CA LEU A 7 -1.75 -20.33 69.32
C LEU A 7 -1.90 -19.98 67.81
N LEU A 8 -2.59 -18.85 67.52
CA LEU A 8 -2.82 -18.12 66.24
C LEU A 8 -2.86 -18.84 64.86
N ALA A 9 -3.89 -18.52 64.08
CA ALA A 9 -3.91 -18.70 62.62
C ALA A 9 -3.76 -17.36 61.90
N LEU A 10 -3.03 -17.35 60.77
CA LEU A 10 -3.00 -16.24 59.81
C LEU A 10 -3.75 -16.66 58.54
N ALA A 11 -4.63 -15.81 58.02
CA ALA A 11 -5.43 -16.11 56.83
C ALA A 11 -4.63 -15.88 55.55
N ALA A 12 -4.11 -16.95 54.93
CA ALA A 12 -3.50 -16.92 53.61
C ALA A 12 -4.55 -17.18 52.53
N SER A 13 -5.14 -16.10 51.98
CA SER A 13 -6.02 -16.19 50.80
C SER A 13 -5.20 -16.52 49.55
N ALA A 14 -5.01 -17.80 49.28
CA ALA A 14 -4.36 -18.27 48.07
C ALA A 14 -5.19 -17.91 46.83
N ALA A 15 -4.73 -16.94 46.05
CA ALA A 15 -5.32 -16.60 44.76
C ALA A 15 -5.08 -17.77 43.78
N ILE A 16 -6.14 -18.51 43.45
CA ILE A 16 -6.10 -19.54 42.41
C ILE A 16 -5.91 -18.80 41.07
N PRO A 17 -4.87 -19.12 40.27
CA PRO A 17 -4.73 -18.55 38.94
C PRO A 17 -5.91 -19.02 38.09
N ALA A 18 -6.64 -18.06 37.51
CA ALA A 18 -7.72 -18.38 36.57
C ALA A 18 -7.15 -19.17 35.38
N PRO A 19 -7.87 -20.18 34.85
CA PRO A 19 -7.41 -20.91 33.68
C PRO A 19 -7.30 -19.95 32.49
N VAL A 20 -6.15 -19.95 31.82
CA VAL A 20 -5.97 -19.18 30.58
C VAL A 20 -6.88 -19.79 29.52
N ILE A 21 -8.01 -19.14 29.28
CA ILE A 21 -8.90 -19.46 28.17
C ILE A 21 -8.17 -18.99 26.91
N GLY A 22 -7.48 -19.90 26.22
CA GLY A 22 -7.00 -19.68 24.87
C GLY A 22 -8.20 -19.34 23.98
N GLN A 23 -8.32 -18.07 23.58
CA GLN A 23 -9.52 -17.60 22.91
C GLN A 23 -9.65 -18.18 21.51
N THR A 24 -10.87 -18.58 21.15
CA THR A 24 -11.31 -18.46 19.77
C THR A 24 -11.31 -16.98 19.42
N ALA A 25 -10.42 -16.54 18.54
CA ALA A 25 -10.39 -15.16 18.04
C ALA A 25 -11.79 -14.74 17.54
N ASP A 26 -12.22 -13.50 17.78
CA ASP A 26 -13.51 -13.03 17.29
C ASP A 26 -13.46 -12.93 15.76
N THR A 27 -13.94 -13.98 15.11
CA THR A 27 -13.96 -14.08 13.65
C THR A 27 -14.86 -13.02 12.99
N VAL A 28 -15.76 -12.37 13.73
CA VAL A 28 -16.59 -11.27 13.23
C VAL A 28 -15.78 -9.98 13.19
N VAL A 29 -15.06 -9.65 14.27
CA VAL A 29 -14.13 -8.49 14.30
C VAL A 29 -13.02 -8.67 13.26
N ALA A 30 -12.42 -9.88 13.19
CA ALA A 30 -11.40 -10.18 12.18
C ALA A 30 -11.92 -10.03 10.73
N ARG A 31 -13.14 -10.50 10.43
CA ARG A 31 -13.75 -10.30 9.09
C ARG A 31 -14.08 -8.85 8.80
N ALA A 32 -14.52 -8.08 9.80
CA ALA A 32 -14.77 -6.64 9.67
C ALA A 32 -13.47 -5.86 9.39
N ALA A 33 -12.34 -6.29 9.96
CA ALA A 33 -11.01 -5.74 9.69
C ALA A 33 -10.58 -5.90 8.23
N VAL A 34 -10.79 -7.08 7.62
CA VAL A 34 -10.48 -7.33 6.19
C VAL A 34 -11.38 -6.51 5.27
N ALA A 35 -12.63 -6.24 5.68
CA ALA A 35 -13.61 -5.46 4.92
C ALA A 35 -13.36 -3.93 4.93
N LEU A 36 -12.33 -3.46 5.63
CA LEU A 36 -11.87 -2.07 5.64
C LEU A 36 -10.54 -1.98 4.86
N PRO A 37 -10.58 -1.86 3.51
CA PRO A 37 -9.37 -1.90 2.72
C PRO A 37 -8.52 -0.64 2.90
N LEU A 38 -7.20 -0.86 3.02
CA LEU A 38 -6.20 0.18 2.81
C LEU A 38 -5.99 0.41 1.31
N ARG A 39 -5.70 1.66 0.96
CA ARG A 39 -5.40 2.12 -0.39
C ARG A 39 -3.93 2.52 -0.46
N SER A 40 -3.13 1.85 -1.30
CA SER A 40 -1.77 2.31 -1.60
C SER A 40 -1.84 3.65 -2.34
N ILE A 41 -0.89 4.55 -2.06
CA ILE A 41 -0.74 5.84 -2.74
C ILE A 41 0.57 5.99 -3.53
N GLY A 42 1.38 4.92 -3.61
CA GLY A 42 2.76 4.99 -4.09
C GLY A 42 3.67 5.77 -3.11
N PRO A 43 4.61 6.58 -3.60
CA PRO A 43 4.95 6.83 -5.01
C PRO A 43 5.48 5.59 -5.76
N ALA A 44 5.68 5.72 -7.08
CA ALA A 44 6.44 4.76 -7.89
C ALA A 44 7.59 5.42 -8.69
N TYR A 45 7.58 6.75 -8.83
CA TYR A 45 8.53 7.49 -9.67
C TYR A 45 10.01 7.31 -9.29
N ALA A 46 10.27 6.93 -8.04
CA ALA A 46 11.60 6.77 -7.46
C ALA A 46 11.97 5.30 -7.17
N GLY A 47 11.11 4.33 -7.52
CA GLY A 47 11.37 2.91 -7.27
C GLY A 47 11.60 2.57 -5.78
N GLY A 48 12.62 1.75 -5.53
CA GLY A 48 13.02 1.16 -4.24
C GLY A 48 13.93 -0.06 -4.49
N ARG A 49 14.62 -0.61 -3.49
CA ARG A 49 15.67 -1.62 -3.69
C ARG A 49 15.25 -2.85 -4.48
N ILE A 50 15.96 -3.07 -5.58
CA ILE A 50 15.99 -4.33 -6.33
C ILE A 50 17.22 -5.13 -5.93
N ALA A 51 17.01 -6.32 -5.37
CA ALA A 51 18.09 -7.22 -4.93
C ALA A 51 18.56 -8.15 -6.06
N ASP A 52 17.66 -8.62 -6.94
CA ASP A 52 17.99 -9.56 -8.02
C ASP A 52 17.02 -9.49 -9.22
N ILE A 53 17.46 -9.91 -10.41
CA ILE A 53 16.77 -9.79 -11.71
C ILE A 53 16.97 -11.06 -12.55
N ALA A 54 15.88 -11.76 -12.89
CA ALA A 54 15.92 -12.89 -13.83
C ALA A 54 15.09 -12.65 -15.10
N VAL A 55 15.76 -12.75 -16.25
CA VAL A 55 15.16 -12.62 -17.60
C VAL A 55 14.86 -13.99 -18.19
N HIS A 56 13.65 -14.19 -18.72
CA HIS A 56 13.25 -15.46 -19.31
C HIS A 56 14.04 -15.75 -20.61
N PRO A 57 14.84 -16.83 -20.68
CA PRO A 57 15.91 -17.01 -21.67
C PRO A 57 15.45 -17.22 -23.13
N ARG A 58 14.14 -17.32 -23.37
CA ARG A 58 13.54 -17.48 -24.71
C ARG A 58 12.49 -16.40 -25.05
N THR A 59 12.26 -15.45 -24.15
CA THR A 59 11.23 -14.40 -24.28
C THR A 59 11.73 -13.12 -23.62
N PRO A 60 12.60 -12.33 -24.30
CA PRO A 60 13.36 -11.25 -23.64
C PRO A 60 12.55 -10.12 -23.01
N GLY A 61 11.23 -10.03 -23.26
CA GLY A 61 10.33 -9.09 -22.57
C GLY A 61 9.67 -9.62 -21.29
N THR A 62 9.98 -10.85 -20.85
CA THR A 62 9.46 -11.44 -19.61
C THR A 62 10.56 -11.49 -18.55
N TRP A 63 10.38 -10.72 -17.47
CA TRP A 63 11.35 -10.58 -16.38
C TRP A 63 10.68 -10.85 -15.03
N TYR A 64 11.48 -11.33 -14.08
CA TYR A 64 11.19 -11.33 -12.65
C TYR A 64 12.18 -10.41 -11.96
N VAL A 65 11.69 -9.65 -10.99
CA VAL A 65 12.43 -8.64 -10.25
C VAL A 65 12.16 -8.89 -8.76
N ALA A 66 13.21 -9.18 -8.00
CA ALA A 66 13.16 -9.36 -6.56
C ALA A 66 13.42 -8.02 -5.87
N ALA A 67 12.45 -7.53 -5.09
CA ALA A 67 12.69 -6.37 -4.22
C ALA A 67 13.28 -6.85 -2.89
N GLY A 68 14.37 -6.20 -2.43
CA GLY A 68 15.05 -6.54 -1.16
C GLY A 68 14.08 -6.44 0.03
N SER A 69 13.14 -5.50 -0.06
CA SER A 69 11.86 -5.55 0.63
C SER A 69 10.75 -5.10 -0.33
N GLY A 70 9.74 -5.94 -0.57
CA GLY A 70 8.63 -5.62 -1.48
C GLY A 70 8.12 -6.77 -2.36
N GLY A 71 8.57 -8.00 -2.11
CA GLY A 71 8.16 -9.20 -2.84
C GLY A 71 8.81 -9.36 -4.23
N VAL A 72 8.31 -10.33 -4.99
CA VAL A 72 8.73 -10.57 -6.38
C VAL A 72 7.70 -10.02 -7.34
N TRP A 73 8.17 -9.32 -8.36
CA TRP A 73 7.36 -8.71 -9.41
C TRP A 73 7.68 -9.32 -10.77
N LYS A 74 6.65 -9.46 -11.61
CA LYS A 74 6.76 -10.00 -12.97
C LYS A 74 6.32 -8.96 -14.00
N THR A 75 7.03 -8.90 -15.11
CA THR A 75 6.55 -8.29 -16.36
C THR A 75 6.52 -9.32 -17.48
N THR A 76 5.73 -9.06 -18.52
CA THR A 76 5.71 -9.84 -19.78
C THR A 76 5.81 -8.94 -21.01
N ASN A 77 6.07 -7.65 -20.80
CA ASN A 77 6.09 -6.60 -21.82
C ASN A 77 7.22 -5.57 -21.55
N ALA A 78 8.40 -6.04 -21.15
CA ALA A 78 9.61 -5.23 -20.93
C ALA A 78 9.37 -3.99 -20.05
N GLY A 79 8.78 -4.24 -18.87
CA GLY A 79 8.56 -3.24 -17.83
C GLY A 79 7.44 -2.23 -18.09
N VAL A 80 6.70 -2.33 -19.20
CA VAL A 80 5.55 -1.44 -19.47
C VAL A 80 4.44 -1.62 -18.42
N THR A 81 4.20 -2.86 -17.97
CA THR A 81 3.36 -3.14 -16.80
C THR A 81 3.95 -4.23 -15.91
N TRP A 82 3.72 -4.11 -14.61
CA TRP A 82 4.16 -5.06 -13.59
C TRP A 82 2.98 -5.78 -12.92
N THR A 83 3.22 -6.98 -12.42
CA THR A 83 2.28 -7.76 -11.61
C THR A 83 3.05 -8.29 -10.39
N PRO A 84 2.63 -7.99 -9.15
CA PRO A 84 3.22 -8.62 -7.98
C PRO A 84 2.81 -10.11 -8.00
N VAL A 85 3.79 -10.99 -7.84
CA VAL A 85 3.59 -12.46 -7.88
C VAL A 85 3.81 -13.13 -6.53
N PHE A 86 4.18 -12.38 -5.50
CA PHE A 86 4.56 -12.91 -4.17
C PHE A 86 3.76 -12.29 -2.99
N ASP A 87 2.85 -11.36 -3.24
CA ASP A 87 2.17 -10.54 -2.21
C ASP A 87 1.36 -11.36 -1.16
N ASP A 88 0.94 -12.58 -1.51
CA ASP A 88 0.21 -13.53 -0.63
C ASP A 88 1.13 -14.41 0.26
N GLN A 89 2.46 -14.34 0.09
CA GLN A 89 3.41 -15.18 0.84
C GLN A 89 3.70 -14.61 2.25
N PRO A 90 4.20 -15.43 3.21
CA PRO A 90 4.48 -14.96 4.57
C PRO A 90 5.79 -14.16 4.70
N SER A 91 6.66 -14.16 3.69
CA SER A 91 7.83 -13.28 3.62
C SER A 91 7.73 -12.31 2.44
N TYR A 92 8.24 -11.09 2.64
CA TYR A 92 8.23 -9.99 1.67
C TYR A 92 9.66 -9.54 1.27
N SER A 93 10.68 -10.05 1.97
CA SER A 93 12.09 -9.74 1.70
C SER A 93 12.69 -10.85 0.87
N ILE A 94 13.36 -10.50 -0.23
CA ILE A 94 13.85 -11.43 -1.24
C ILE A 94 15.34 -11.16 -1.46
N GLY A 95 16.16 -12.22 -1.49
CA GLY A 95 17.58 -12.15 -1.85
C GLY A 95 17.87 -12.62 -3.26
N GLU A 96 17.09 -13.58 -3.78
CA GLU A 96 17.34 -14.25 -5.07
C GLU A 96 16.01 -14.58 -5.78
N VAL A 97 15.95 -14.44 -7.10
CA VAL A 97 14.95 -15.03 -7.98
C VAL A 97 15.61 -15.64 -9.22
N THR A 98 15.48 -16.95 -9.42
CA THR A 98 16.12 -17.67 -10.54
C THR A 98 15.13 -18.51 -11.34
N ILE A 99 15.45 -18.77 -12.61
CA ILE A 99 14.58 -19.45 -13.59
C ILE A 99 15.25 -20.76 -14.00
N ASP A 100 14.49 -21.87 -13.99
CA ASP A 100 14.99 -23.16 -14.50
C ASP A 100 15.36 -23.02 -16.00
N PRO A 101 16.62 -23.23 -16.40
CA PRO A 101 17.05 -23.00 -17.77
C PRO A 101 16.46 -24.01 -18.77
N ILE A 102 16.04 -25.18 -18.29
CA ILE A 102 15.39 -26.23 -19.09
C ILE A 102 13.91 -25.88 -19.23
N ASN A 103 13.22 -25.66 -18.09
CA ASN A 103 11.81 -25.32 -18.03
C ASN A 103 11.51 -23.95 -17.37
N PRO A 104 11.71 -22.82 -18.06
CA PRO A 104 11.42 -21.47 -17.58
C PRO A 104 10.00 -21.11 -17.07
N GLU A 105 9.02 -22.02 -17.08
CA GLU A 105 7.78 -21.85 -16.30
C GLU A 105 7.99 -22.22 -14.81
N VAL A 106 9.13 -22.84 -14.47
CA VAL A 106 9.59 -23.10 -13.11
C VAL A 106 10.52 -21.97 -12.67
N VAL A 107 10.14 -21.34 -11.57
CA VAL A 107 10.87 -20.20 -10.98
C VAL A 107 11.12 -20.50 -9.51
N TRP A 108 12.33 -20.24 -9.04
CA TRP A 108 12.73 -20.40 -7.65
C TRP A 108 13.02 -19.04 -7.01
N VAL A 109 12.73 -18.90 -5.73
CA VAL A 109 12.89 -17.65 -4.97
C VAL A 109 13.56 -17.96 -3.64
N GLY A 110 14.65 -17.25 -3.36
CA GLY A 110 15.33 -17.22 -2.07
C GLY A 110 14.84 -16.03 -1.25
N THR A 111 14.19 -16.30 -0.12
CA THR A 111 13.71 -15.22 0.76
C THR A 111 14.77 -14.79 1.76
N GLY A 112 14.71 -13.52 2.16
CA GLY A 112 15.69 -12.84 2.99
C GLY A 112 16.84 -12.27 2.18
N GLU A 113 16.93 -10.94 2.16
CA GLU A 113 17.94 -10.15 1.47
C GLU A 113 19.38 -10.62 1.79
N ASN A 114 20.23 -10.78 0.78
CA ASN A 114 21.59 -11.33 0.89
C ASN A 114 22.66 -10.27 1.24
N VAL A 115 22.28 -9.01 1.42
CA VAL A 115 23.13 -8.00 2.06
C VAL A 115 23.11 -8.16 3.58
N SER A 116 24.08 -7.54 4.27
CA SER A 116 24.19 -7.59 5.74
C SER A 116 23.73 -6.28 6.40
N GLY A 117 22.86 -5.51 5.76
CA GLY A 117 22.51 -4.13 6.15
C GLY A 117 21.79 -3.99 7.51
N ARG A 118 21.62 -2.75 7.97
CA ARG A 118 20.99 -2.44 9.29
C ARG A 118 19.46 -2.55 9.31
N HIS A 119 18.84 -2.56 8.13
CA HIS A 119 17.40 -2.48 7.88
C HIS A 119 16.78 -3.77 7.32
N VAL A 120 17.60 -4.76 6.93
CA VAL A 120 17.19 -5.90 6.10
C VAL A 120 16.06 -6.70 6.72
N GLY A 121 15.13 -7.14 5.88
CA GLY A 121 14.16 -8.17 6.27
C GLY A 121 14.80 -9.55 6.31
N TRP A 122 14.09 -10.52 6.88
CA TRP A 122 14.48 -11.93 6.84
C TRP A 122 13.49 -12.78 6.04
N GLY A 123 14.01 -13.86 5.50
CA GLY A 123 13.27 -14.89 4.81
C GLY A 123 12.77 -16.00 5.74
N ASP A 124 11.91 -16.84 5.17
CA ASP A 124 11.51 -18.10 5.76
C ASP A 124 11.81 -19.29 4.82
N GLY A 125 12.84 -19.13 4.00
CA GLY A 125 13.49 -20.18 3.20
C GLY A 125 13.32 -20.03 1.70
N VAL A 126 13.23 -21.17 1.01
CA VAL A 126 13.18 -21.25 -0.46
C VAL A 126 11.77 -21.58 -0.93
N TYR A 127 11.34 -20.91 -2.01
CA TYR A 127 10.05 -21.12 -2.67
C TYR A 127 10.25 -21.53 -4.14
N ARG A 128 9.26 -22.23 -4.70
CA ARG A 128 9.22 -22.60 -6.11
C ARG A 128 7.81 -22.44 -6.69
N SER A 129 7.71 -21.81 -7.84
CA SER A 129 6.55 -21.86 -8.73
C SER A 129 6.76 -22.88 -9.85
N ARG A 130 5.67 -23.42 -10.39
CA ARG A 130 5.66 -24.30 -11.60
C ARG A 130 4.73 -23.79 -12.70
N ASP A 131 4.22 -22.57 -12.56
CA ASP A 131 3.24 -21.94 -13.45
C ASP A 131 3.60 -20.47 -13.75
N ALA A 132 4.90 -20.19 -13.74
CA ALA A 132 5.52 -18.90 -14.01
C ALA A 132 5.06 -17.80 -13.03
N GLY A 133 4.95 -18.14 -11.74
CA GLY A 133 4.73 -17.24 -10.62
C GLY A 133 3.26 -17.05 -10.18
N ARG A 134 2.31 -17.87 -10.65
CA ARG A 134 0.88 -17.73 -10.25
C ARG A 134 0.58 -18.46 -8.93
N THR A 135 1.28 -19.56 -8.68
CA THR A 135 1.26 -20.28 -7.41
C THR A 135 2.68 -20.61 -6.95
N TRP A 136 2.88 -20.64 -5.63
CA TRP A 136 4.16 -20.93 -4.99
C TRP A 136 4.03 -22.06 -3.98
N GLN A 137 5.05 -22.90 -3.94
CA GLN A 137 5.25 -23.92 -2.92
C GLN A 137 6.51 -23.56 -2.13
N ARG A 138 6.40 -23.45 -0.80
CA ARG A 138 7.57 -23.38 0.08
C ARG A 138 8.28 -24.74 0.08
N MET A 139 9.56 -24.74 -0.20
CA MET A 139 10.37 -25.95 -0.44
C MET A 139 11.26 -26.34 0.76
N GLY A 140 11.33 -25.51 1.80
CA GLY A 140 12.14 -25.78 3.00
C GLY A 140 13.15 -24.67 3.29
N LEU A 141 14.20 -25.02 4.04
CA LEU A 141 15.24 -24.09 4.54
C LEU A 141 14.65 -22.96 5.41
N ALA A 142 13.68 -23.32 6.26
CA ALA A 142 12.88 -22.40 7.05
C ALA A 142 13.66 -21.56 8.07
N ALA A 143 14.81 -22.03 8.51
CA ALA A 143 15.70 -21.40 9.48
C ALA A 143 16.97 -20.83 8.85
N SER A 144 17.01 -20.62 7.52
CA SER A 144 18.14 -19.97 6.85
C SER A 144 18.15 -18.45 7.07
N GLN A 145 16.97 -17.81 7.17
CA GLN A 145 16.74 -16.36 7.25
C GLN A 145 17.26 -15.51 6.08
N HIS A 146 18.32 -15.94 5.37
CA HIS A 146 18.88 -15.26 4.21
C HIS A 146 19.38 -16.32 3.22
N ILE A 147 18.94 -16.21 1.97
CA ILE A 147 19.39 -17.06 0.85
C ILE A 147 20.23 -16.20 -0.07
N GLY A 148 21.47 -16.62 -0.29
CA GLY A 148 22.48 -15.83 -1.02
C GLY A 148 22.40 -15.96 -2.54
N ARG A 149 22.21 -17.20 -3.02
CA ARG A 149 22.28 -17.64 -4.43
C ARG A 149 21.56 -19.00 -4.59
N ILE A 150 20.93 -19.28 -5.73
CA ILE A 150 20.28 -20.56 -6.06
C ILE A 150 20.75 -21.04 -7.44
N LEU A 151 21.52 -22.13 -7.47
CA LEU A 151 21.99 -22.75 -8.70
C LEU A 151 21.14 -23.97 -9.11
N ILE A 152 20.62 -23.96 -10.33
CA ILE A 152 19.85 -25.07 -10.93
C ILE A 152 20.73 -25.78 -11.96
N ASP A 153 20.90 -27.09 -11.86
CA ASP A 153 21.75 -27.84 -12.79
C ASP A 153 21.16 -27.80 -14.23
N PRO A 154 21.89 -27.26 -15.23
CA PRO A 154 21.36 -27.08 -16.59
C PRO A 154 21.14 -28.42 -17.33
N ARG A 155 21.49 -29.55 -16.72
CA ARG A 155 21.22 -30.92 -17.22
C ARG A 155 19.96 -31.54 -16.59
N ASN A 156 19.54 -31.07 -15.40
CA ASN A 156 18.37 -31.59 -14.68
C ASN A 156 17.86 -30.62 -13.59
N GLY A 157 16.77 -29.90 -13.87
CA GLY A 157 16.16 -28.92 -12.93
C GLY A 157 15.58 -29.48 -11.62
N ASN A 158 15.68 -30.79 -11.38
CA ASN A 158 15.43 -31.37 -10.05
C ASN A 158 16.67 -31.34 -9.13
N VAL A 159 17.85 -31.08 -9.70
CA VAL A 159 19.11 -30.90 -8.97
C VAL A 159 19.33 -29.40 -8.78
N VAL A 160 19.28 -28.96 -7.53
CA VAL A 160 19.42 -27.55 -7.15
C VAL A 160 20.35 -27.45 -5.95
N LEU A 161 21.21 -26.43 -5.96
CA LEU A 161 22.09 -26.05 -4.85
C LEU A 161 21.66 -24.66 -4.35
N VAL A 162 21.72 -24.46 -3.04
CA VAL A 162 21.31 -23.22 -2.38
C VAL A 162 22.41 -22.75 -1.45
N ALA A 163 22.84 -21.50 -1.63
CA ALA A 163 23.70 -20.78 -0.70
C ALA A 163 22.84 -20.26 0.46
N ALA A 164 23.07 -20.76 1.67
CA ALA A 164 22.38 -20.31 2.86
C ALA A 164 23.39 -19.63 3.80
N GLU A 165 23.25 -18.32 4.00
CA GLU A 165 24.11 -17.56 4.90
C GLU A 165 23.81 -17.84 6.37
N GLY A 166 22.56 -18.19 6.65
CA GLY A 166 22.04 -18.39 7.99
C GLY A 166 21.63 -17.10 8.69
N PRO A 167 21.03 -17.23 9.88
CA PRO A 167 20.67 -16.11 10.75
C PRO A 167 21.81 -15.11 10.97
N LEU A 168 21.55 -13.85 10.58
CA LEU A 168 22.46 -12.71 10.70
C LEU A 168 22.66 -12.29 12.18
N TRP A 169 21.63 -12.48 13.01
CA TRP A 169 21.61 -12.00 14.40
C TRP A 169 21.84 -13.09 15.47
N SER A 170 21.69 -14.38 15.12
CA SER A 170 21.90 -15.53 16.02
C SER A 170 22.78 -16.64 15.43
N ALA A 171 23.32 -17.49 16.29
CA ALA A 171 24.10 -18.67 15.89
C ALA A 171 23.18 -19.85 15.52
N GLY A 172 23.72 -20.81 14.77
CA GLY A 172 22.97 -21.97 14.26
C GLY A 172 22.08 -21.61 13.06
N GLY A 173 20.91 -22.21 12.98
CA GLY A 173 20.02 -22.13 11.81
C GLY A 173 20.52 -22.97 10.62
N GLU A 174 19.80 -22.89 9.50
CA GLU A 174 20.16 -23.62 8.27
C GLU A 174 21.15 -22.77 7.46
N ARG A 175 22.45 -22.99 7.69
CA ARG A 175 23.55 -22.32 6.97
C ARG A 175 24.52 -23.28 6.30
N GLY A 176 25.24 -22.81 5.29
CA GLY A 176 26.11 -23.61 4.42
C GLY A 176 25.55 -23.78 3.00
N VAL A 177 25.92 -24.88 2.33
CA VAL A 177 25.32 -25.26 1.03
C VAL A 177 24.35 -26.41 1.22
N TYR A 178 23.12 -26.25 0.72
CA TYR A 178 22.09 -27.29 0.69
C TYR A 178 21.86 -27.76 -0.74
N ARG A 179 21.79 -29.06 -0.94
CA ARG A 179 21.58 -29.69 -2.25
C ARG A 179 20.37 -30.60 -2.24
N THR A 180 19.60 -30.58 -3.32
CA THR A 180 18.48 -31.48 -3.59
C THR A 180 18.69 -32.24 -4.90
N THR A 181 17.95 -33.34 -5.09
CA THR A 181 17.89 -34.10 -6.36
C THR A 181 16.47 -34.49 -6.76
N ASP A 182 15.47 -34.16 -5.93
CA ASP A 182 14.04 -34.45 -6.14
C ASP A 182 13.22 -33.17 -6.43
N GLY A 183 13.90 -32.08 -6.76
CA GLY A 183 13.30 -30.77 -6.94
C GLY A 183 12.85 -30.16 -5.62
N GLY A 184 13.66 -30.28 -4.57
CA GLY A 184 13.49 -29.59 -3.28
C GLY A 184 12.42 -30.20 -2.37
N ALA A 185 11.95 -31.42 -2.62
CA ALA A 185 11.12 -32.15 -1.67
C ALA A 185 11.93 -32.64 -0.46
N THR A 186 13.23 -32.91 -0.66
CA THR A 186 14.22 -33.11 0.41
C THR A 186 15.49 -32.32 0.14
N TRP A 187 16.22 -31.97 1.21
CA TRP A 187 17.48 -31.23 1.17
C TRP A 187 18.55 -31.95 1.99
N THR A 188 19.77 -31.97 1.48
CA THR A 188 20.97 -32.45 2.18
C THR A 188 21.93 -31.29 2.35
N ALA A 189 22.38 -31.03 3.58
CA ALA A 189 23.51 -30.14 3.83
C ALA A 189 24.80 -30.81 3.31
N VAL A 190 25.43 -30.22 2.29
CA VAL A 190 26.61 -30.76 1.60
C VAL A 190 27.90 -30.01 1.93
N LEU A 191 27.79 -28.77 2.40
CA LEU A 191 28.88 -28.01 3.02
C LEU A 191 28.34 -27.33 4.29
N GLN A 192 28.93 -27.64 5.44
CA GLN A 192 28.71 -26.96 6.71
C GLN A 192 30.07 -26.63 7.34
N ILE A 193 30.20 -25.46 7.95
CA ILE A 193 31.50 -24.92 8.40
C ILE A 193 31.51 -24.73 9.92
N ASP A 194 30.66 -23.84 10.45
CA ASP A 194 30.33 -23.75 11.87
C ASP A 194 28.95 -23.07 12.08
N GLU A 195 28.60 -22.76 13.33
CA GLU A 195 27.32 -22.13 13.70
C GLU A 195 27.23 -20.62 13.35
N ASN A 196 28.30 -19.98 12.88
CA ASN A 196 28.37 -18.55 12.55
C ASN A 196 28.71 -18.29 11.07
N THR A 197 29.05 -19.34 10.31
CA THR A 197 29.58 -19.24 8.95
C THR A 197 28.67 -19.96 7.96
N GLY A 198 28.06 -19.19 7.05
CA GLY A 198 27.25 -19.72 5.96
C GLY A 198 27.96 -19.62 4.61
N VAL A 199 27.19 -19.70 3.53
CA VAL A 199 27.66 -19.40 2.16
C VAL A 199 26.79 -18.30 1.58
N THR A 200 27.43 -17.27 1.02
CA THR A 200 26.77 -16.08 0.44
C THR A 200 26.60 -16.20 -1.07
N ASP A 201 27.52 -16.88 -1.75
CA ASP A 201 27.56 -16.96 -3.21
C ASP A 201 28.00 -18.35 -3.69
N LEU A 202 27.49 -18.75 -4.86
CA LEU A 202 27.70 -20.05 -5.51
C LEU A 202 27.80 -19.84 -7.03
N GLU A 203 28.85 -20.39 -7.64
CA GLU A 203 29.08 -20.29 -9.08
C GLU A 203 29.36 -21.65 -9.73
N PHE A 204 28.81 -21.88 -10.93
CA PHE A 204 29.14 -23.04 -11.77
C PHE A 204 30.33 -22.72 -12.69
N ASP A 205 31.12 -23.73 -13.05
CA ASP A 205 31.85 -23.71 -14.31
C ASP A 205 30.84 -23.86 -15.46
N PRO A 206 30.64 -22.84 -16.34
CA PRO A 206 29.64 -22.89 -17.40
C PRO A 206 29.95 -23.91 -18.51
N SER A 207 31.16 -24.47 -18.54
CA SER A 207 31.52 -25.62 -19.38
C SER A 207 31.33 -26.97 -18.71
N ASN A 208 31.22 -27.01 -17.38
CA ASN A 208 31.07 -28.24 -16.61
C ASN A 208 30.41 -28.00 -15.23
N PRO A 209 29.08 -28.14 -15.10
CA PRO A 209 28.37 -27.95 -13.82
C PRO A 209 28.66 -29.04 -12.77
N ASP A 210 29.57 -29.99 -13.02
CA ASP A 210 30.16 -30.80 -11.93
C ASP A 210 31.21 -30.01 -11.12
N VAL A 211 31.80 -28.95 -11.68
CA VAL A 211 32.65 -28.01 -10.94
C VAL A 211 31.81 -26.84 -10.43
N VAL A 212 31.88 -26.61 -9.12
CA VAL A 212 31.12 -25.58 -8.42
C VAL A 212 32.03 -24.87 -7.41
N TYR A 213 31.88 -23.55 -7.28
CA TYR A 213 32.57 -22.69 -6.32
C TYR A 213 31.59 -22.18 -5.27
N ALA A 214 32.06 -21.95 -4.04
CA ALA A 214 31.27 -21.40 -2.96
C ALA A 214 32.05 -20.37 -2.13
N ALA A 215 31.42 -19.22 -1.85
CA ALA A 215 31.94 -18.18 -0.97
C ALA A 215 31.43 -18.38 0.46
N ALA A 216 32.26 -18.94 1.34
CA ALA A 216 31.95 -19.01 2.77
C ALA A 216 32.07 -17.64 3.42
N TYR A 217 31.08 -17.26 4.23
CA TYR A 217 30.97 -15.95 4.86
C TYR A 217 30.62 -16.07 6.35
N GLN A 218 31.54 -15.63 7.22
CA GLN A 218 31.36 -15.55 8.66
C GLN A 218 30.91 -14.13 9.05
N ARG A 219 29.65 -13.97 9.49
CA ARG A 219 29.07 -12.64 9.78
C ARG A 219 28.24 -12.59 11.06
N ARG A 220 28.19 -11.43 11.72
CA ARG A 220 27.29 -11.18 12.88
C ARG A 220 26.89 -9.71 12.98
N ARG A 221 25.59 -9.42 12.95
CA ARG A 221 25.05 -8.07 13.30
C ARG A 221 24.37 -8.09 14.66
N HIS A 222 24.59 -7.03 15.42
CA HIS A 222 23.85 -6.68 16.63
C HIS A 222 23.42 -5.21 16.56
N VAL A 223 22.80 -4.68 17.63
CA VAL A 223 22.42 -3.26 17.67
C VAL A 223 23.65 -2.34 17.68
N TRP A 224 24.67 -2.71 18.46
CA TRP A 224 25.88 -1.90 18.68
C TRP A 224 26.84 -1.83 17.49
N GLY A 225 26.76 -2.73 16.51
CA GLY A 225 27.70 -2.78 15.40
C GLY A 225 27.53 -4.01 14.51
N PHE A 226 28.41 -4.13 13.52
CA PHE A 226 28.55 -5.30 12.67
C PHE A 226 29.99 -5.82 12.69
N LEU A 227 30.12 -7.10 12.36
CA LEU A 227 31.38 -7.80 12.18
C LEU A 227 31.21 -8.67 10.94
N GLY A 228 31.86 -8.25 9.86
CA GLY A 228 31.70 -8.76 8.50
C GLY A 228 32.79 -9.73 8.08
N GLY A 229 33.35 -10.51 8.99
CA GLY A 229 34.34 -11.52 8.62
C GLY A 229 34.95 -12.29 9.79
N GLY A 230 35.87 -13.18 9.45
CA GLY A 230 36.59 -14.01 10.42
C GLY A 230 37.38 -15.16 9.78
N PRO A 231 38.02 -16.03 10.58
CA PRO A 231 38.92 -17.09 10.11
C PRO A 231 38.19 -18.33 9.53
N LYS A 232 36.89 -18.23 9.29
CA LYS A 232 36.06 -19.31 8.69
C LYS A 232 35.45 -18.97 7.33
N SER A 233 35.48 -17.69 6.95
CA SER A 233 35.21 -17.27 5.57
C SER A 233 36.24 -17.86 4.60
N GLY A 234 35.96 -17.82 3.29
CA GLY A 234 36.90 -18.24 2.25
C GLY A 234 36.27 -19.02 1.10
N ILE A 235 37.07 -19.34 0.09
CA ILE A 235 36.60 -20.01 -1.13
C ILE A 235 36.65 -21.53 -0.97
N TRP A 236 35.58 -22.21 -1.37
CA TRP A 236 35.49 -23.66 -1.45
C TRP A 236 35.21 -24.10 -2.88
N LYS A 237 35.68 -25.29 -3.25
CA LYS A 237 35.48 -25.90 -4.57
C LYS A 237 34.96 -27.33 -4.45
N SER A 238 33.99 -27.67 -5.29
CA SER A 238 33.53 -29.03 -5.60
C SER A 238 33.99 -29.42 -7.01
N SER A 239 34.01 -30.73 -7.31
CA SER A 239 34.21 -31.28 -8.66
C SER A 239 33.33 -32.51 -8.91
N ASP A 240 32.22 -32.60 -8.17
CA ASP A 240 31.23 -33.68 -8.19
C ASP A 240 29.79 -33.14 -8.05
N ASN A 241 29.52 -31.97 -8.64
CA ASN A 241 28.23 -31.27 -8.63
C ASN A 241 27.76 -30.86 -7.22
N GLY A 242 28.71 -30.45 -6.38
CA GLY A 242 28.48 -30.00 -5.01
C GLY A 242 28.15 -31.11 -4.02
N VAL A 243 28.49 -32.37 -4.30
CA VAL A 243 28.28 -33.49 -3.37
C VAL A 243 29.39 -33.53 -2.30
N THR A 244 30.63 -33.23 -2.67
CA THR A 244 31.76 -33.01 -1.75
C THR A 244 32.49 -31.71 -2.06
N TRP A 245 33.13 -31.16 -1.03
CA TRP A 245 33.73 -29.83 -1.03
C TRP A 245 35.08 -29.83 -0.33
N ARG A 246 35.99 -28.98 -0.79
CA ARG A 246 37.26 -28.67 -0.11
C ARG A 246 37.54 -27.17 -0.15
N GLN A 247 38.22 -26.66 0.86
CA GLN A 247 38.67 -25.27 0.89
C GLN A 247 39.81 -25.05 -0.10
N VAL A 248 39.88 -23.85 -0.68
CA VAL A 248 41.01 -23.35 -1.46
C VAL A 248 41.77 -22.33 -0.61
N GLN A 249 43.09 -22.36 -0.66
CA GLN A 249 43.97 -21.47 0.13
C GLN A 249 45.17 -20.93 -0.67
N THR A 250 45.51 -21.53 -1.83
CA THR A 250 46.71 -21.16 -2.60
C THR A 250 46.55 -19.80 -3.28
N GLY A 251 47.30 -18.80 -2.79
CA GLY A 251 47.31 -17.46 -3.35
C GLY A 251 46.19 -16.54 -2.84
N LEU A 252 45.39 -17.00 -1.88
CA LEU A 252 44.36 -16.22 -1.18
C LEU A 252 44.93 -15.56 0.10
N PRO A 253 44.20 -14.62 0.74
CA PRO A 253 44.56 -14.07 2.04
C PRO A 253 44.85 -15.12 3.12
N LYS A 254 45.72 -14.77 4.06
CA LYS A 254 46.11 -15.60 5.22
C LYS A 254 45.48 -15.14 6.52
N GLY A 255 45.05 -13.88 6.60
CA GLY A 255 44.26 -13.35 7.72
C GLY A 255 42.78 -13.70 7.65
N ASP A 256 41.98 -13.08 8.52
CA ASP A 256 40.52 -13.16 8.46
C ASP A 256 39.99 -12.59 7.14
N MET A 257 38.98 -13.25 6.56
CA MET A 257 38.31 -12.84 5.32
C MET A 257 36.85 -12.45 5.59
N GLY A 258 36.34 -11.50 4.80
CA GLY A 258 34.97 -10.97 4.92
C GLY A 258 34.04 -11.44 3.80
N LYS A 259 33.19 -10.55 3.25
CA LYS A 259 32.33 -10.92 2.10
C LYS A 259 33.19 -11.17 0.86
N ILE A 260 32.81 -12.18 0.07
CA ILE A 260 33.44 -12.55 -1.19
C ILE A 260 32.34 -12.64 -2.24
N GLY A 261 32.50 -11.91 -3.35
CA GLY A 261 31.72 -12.14 -4.58
C GLY A 261 32.56 -12.96 -5.56
N LEU A 262 31.95 -13.90 -6.28
CA LEU A 262 32.57 -14.77 -7.27
C LEU A 262 31.93 -14.57 -8.65
N THR A 263 32.65 -14.88 -9.72
CA THR A 263 32.05 -15.05 -11.06
C THR A 263 32.95 -15.88 -11.96
N VAL A 264 32.35 -16.61 -12.91
CA VAL A 264 33.04 -17.45 -13.91
C VAL A 264 32.57 -17.04 -15.30
N THR A 265 33.47 -16.60 -16.18
CA THR A 265 33.09 -16.12 -17.52
C THR A 265 32.85 -17.26 -18.51
N PRO A 266 31.68 -17.31 -19.20
CA PRO A 266 31.47 -18.22 -20.33
C PRO A 266 32.48 -18.05 -21.47
N ALA A 267 33.09 -16.86 -21.61
CA ALA A 267 34.08 -16.58 -22.65
C ALA A 267 35.45 -17.24 -22.38
N ASN A 268 35.76 -17.60 -21.13
CA ASN A 268 36.88 -18.50 -20.79
C ASN A 268 36.66 -19.16 -19.40
N PRO A 269 36.09 -20.38 -19.35
CA PRO A 269 35.79 -21.07 -18.10
C PRO A 269 37.00 -21.51 -17.27
N ASP A 270 38.24 -21.32 -17.75
CA ASP A 270 39.45 -21.49 -16.92
C ASP A 270 39.67 -20.32 -15.95
N LEU A 271 39.02 -19.17 -16.20
CA LEU A 271 39.11 -17.96 -15.40
C LEU A 271 37.97 -17.87 -14.37
N VAL A 272 38.36 -17.88 -13.10
CA VAL A 272 37.47 -17.57 -11.97
C VAL A 272 37.94 -16.24 -11.37
N TYR A 273 37.01 -15.33 -11.12
CA TYR A 273 37.27 -14.03 -10.50
C TYR A 273 36.67 -13.97 -9.09
N ALA A 274 37.27 -13.15 -8.22
CA ALA A 274 36.77 -12.92 -6.87
C ALA A 274 37.11 -11.51 -6.37
N THR A 275 36.15 -10.82 -5.77
CA THR A 275 36.41 -9.62 -4.94
C THR A 275 36.38 -10.03 -3.48
N ILE A 276 37.46 -9.75 -2.74
CA ILE A 276 37.69 -10.31 -1.40
C ILE A 276 37.94 -9.21 -0.38
N GLU A 277 37.08 -9.17 0.64
CA GLU A 277 37.31 -8.43 1.88
C GLU A 277 38.34 -9.15 2.78
N ALA A 278 39.32 -8.39 3.26
CA ALA A 278 40.35 -8.82 4.21
C ALA A 278 41.02 -7.57 4.83
N ASN A 279 42.14 -7.75 5.52
CA ASN A 279 43.01 -6.64 5.96
C ASN A 279 43.54 -5.78 4.79
N GLU A 280 44.13 -4.62 5.07
CA GLU A 280 44.58 -3.66 4.04
C GLU A 280 45.61 -4.22 3.04
N GLU A 281 46.53 -5.09 3.48
CA GLU A 281 47.53 -5.69 2.60
C GLU A 281 46.93 -6.75 1.67
N GLU A 282 45.93 -7.51 2.16
CA GLU A 282 45.36 -8.66 1.47
C GLU A 282 44.05 -8.36 0.71
N ARG A 283 43.20 -7.41 1.14
CA ARG A 283 41.92 -7.08 0.45
C ARG A 283 42.12 -6.72 -1.02
N GLY A 284 41.20 -7.13 -1.90
CA GLY A 284 41.29 -6.73 -3.31
C GLY A 284 40.55 -7.62 -4.29
N PHE A 285 40.79 -7.37 -5.58
CA PHE A 285 40.33 -8.22 -6.68
C PHE A 285 41.37 -9.31 -7.01
N TYR A 286 40.89 -10.53 -7.15
CA TYR A 286 41.67 -11.75 -7.35
C TYR A 286 41.21 -12.49 -8.61
N ARG A 287 42.11 -13.29 -9.20
CA ARG A 287 41.82 -14.13 -10.38
C ARG A 287 42.58 -15.44 -10.33
N SER A 288 41.88 -16.55 -10.55
CA SER A 288 42.46 -17.85 -10.90
C SER A 288 42.53 -18.04 -12.42
N ARG A 289 43.47 -18.88 -12.87
CA ARG A 289 43.66 -19.29 -14.28
C ARG A 289 43.60 -20.81 -14.49
N ASP A 290 43.21 -21.53 -13.46
CA ASP A 290 43.29 -22.99 -13.34
C ASP A 290 42.01 -23.57 -12.74
N LYS A 291 40.87 -22.94 -13.04
CA LYS A 291 39.55 -23.31 -12.48
C LYS A 291 39.51 -23.27 -10.96
N GLY A 292 40.10 -22.25 -10.35
CA GLY A 292 40.03 -21.95 -8.92
C GLY A 292 41.00 -22.75 -8.04
N GLU A 293 42.08 -23.33 -8.57
CA GLU A 293 43.08 -24.05 -7.76
C GLU A 293 44.12 -23.12 -7.12
N SER A 294 44.56 -22.12 -7.87
CA SER A 294 45.48 -21.07 -7.41
C SER A 294 45.05 -19.68 -7.89
N TRP A 295 45.40 -18.66 -7.12
CA TRP A 295 44.88 -17.29 -7.28
C TRP A 295 46.00 -16.24 -7.31
N ASP A 296 45.91 -15.29 -8.26
CA ASP A 296 46.70 -14.06 -8.29
C ASP A 296 45.89 -12.91 -7.65
N LYS A 297 46.44 -12.18 -6.67
CA LYS A 297 45.93 -10.81 -6.37
C LYS A 297 46.24 -9.91 -7.57
N ARG A 298 45.24 -9.19 -8.05
CA ARG A 298 45.33 -8.37 -9.27
C ARG A 298 45.49 -6.88 -8.97
N ASN A 299 44.75 -6.39 -7.97
CA ASN A 299 44.83 -5.05 -7.40
C ASN A 299 44.30 -5.07 -5.95
N SER A 300 44.20 -3.91 -5.29
CA SER A 300 43.60 -3.75 -3.95
C SER A 300 42.22 -3.06 -3.96
N TYR A 301 41.50 -3.08 -5.08
CA TYR A 301 40.14 -2.54 -5.19
C TYR A 301 39.11 -3.49 -4.58
N ILE A 302 38.13 -2.88 -3.92
CA ILE A 302 36.97 -3.48 -3.27
C ILE A 302 35.85 -2.42 -3.32
N SER A 303 34.59 -2.83 -3.16
CA SER A 303 33.44 -1.91 -3.13
C SER A 303 33.58 -0.81 -2.05
N GLY A 304 32.99 0.35 -2.34
CA GLY A 304 33.10 1.55 -1.53
C GLY A 304 31.81 1.97 -0.82
N GLY A 305 31.82 3.19 -0.29
CA GLY A 305 30.66 3.82 0.37
C GLY A 305 30.17 3.04 1.59
N THR A 306 29.08 2.28 1.40
CA THR A 306 28.45 1.40 2.40
C THR A 306 29.25 0.11 2.65
N GLY A 307 30.12 -0.28 1.71
CA GLY A 307 31.15 -1.30 1.91
C GLY A 307 30.77 -2.74 1.54
N PRO A 308 31.71 -3.70 1.74
CA PRO A 308 31.62 -5.10 1.27
C PRO A 308 30.42 -5.87 1.80
N HIS A 309 29.86 -5.44 2.93
CA HIS A 309 28.71 -6.08 3.53
C HIS A 309 27.40 -5.82 2.76
N TYR A 310 27.42 -4.87 1.83
CA TYR A 310 26.27 -4.26 1.19
C TYR A 310 26.36 -4.28 -0.35
N TYR A 311 27.57 -4.12 -0.89
CA TYR A 311 27.91 -4.44 -2.28
C TYR A 311 29.17 -5.30 -2.31
N GLN A 312 29.18 -6.44 -3.00
CA GLN A 312 30.42 -7.22 -3.28
C GLN A 312 30.32 -8.08 -4.55
N GLU A 313 29.12 -8.22 -5.09
CA GLU A 313 28.76 -9.06 -6.23
C GLU A 313 29.46 -8.58 -7.51
N ILE A 314 29.95 -9.54 -8.30
CA ILE A 314 30.67 -9.29 -9.54
C ILE A 314 30.07 -10.10 -10.68
N GLU A 315 29.99 -9.50 -11.85
CA GLU A 315 29.38 -10.14 -13.02
C GLU A 315 30.34 -10.04 -14.21
N ALA A 316 30.75 -11.19 -14.75
CA ALA A 316 31.67 -11.25 -15.88
C ALA A 316 30.94 -11.27 -17.22
N SER A 317 31.53 -10.63 -18.22
CA SER A 317 30.97 -10.64 -19.58
C SER A 317 30.90 -12.05 -20.16
N PRO A 318 29.80 -12.41 -20.84
CA PRO A 318 29.71 -13.65 -21.62
C PRO A 318 30.49 -13.57 -22.95
N HIS A 319 31.17 -12.46 -23.26
CA HIS A 319 31.81 -12.22 -24.56
C HIS A 319 33.28 -11.79 -24.51
N ASP A 320 33.73 -11.05 -23.48
CA ASP A 320 35.17 -10.80 -23.24
C ASP A 320 35.58 -11.33 -21.87
N ALA A 321 36.43 -12.35 -21.86
CA ALA A 321 36.91 -13.04 -20.67
C ALA A 321 37.73 -12.17 -19.68
N ARG A 322 37.99 -10.90 -20.02
CA ARG A 322 38.72 -9.91 -19.21
C ARG A 322 37.82 -8.78 -18.70
N LEU A 323 36.55 -8.76 -19.12
CA LEU A 323 35.56 -7.74 -18.80
C LEU A 323 34.71 -8.21 -17.61
N VAL A 324 34.85 -7.55 -16.47
CA VAL A 324 34.10 -7.84 -15.25
C VAL A 324 33.58 -6.54 -14.65
N TYR A 325 32.31 -6.55 -14.24
CA TYR A 325 31.64 -5.45 -13.55
C TYR A 325 31.55 -5.79 -12.06
N GLN A 326 31.63 -4.76 -11.22
CA GLN A 326 31.44 -4.81 -9.77
C GLN A 326 30.23 -3.96 -9.43
N VAL A 327 29.26 -4.52 -8.69
CA VAL A 327 28.20 -3.72 -8.07
C VAL A 327 28.77 -3.01 -6.84
N ASP A 328 28.45 -1.73 -6.72
CA ASP A 328 29.04 -0.73 -5.80
C ASP A 328 28.14 0.53 -5.86
N VAL A 329 28.43 1.59 -5.10
CA VAL A 329 27.74 2.90 -5.16
C VAL A 329 27.66 3.42 -6.60
N PHE A 330 28.76 3.29 -7.35
CA PHE A 330 28.77 3.42 -8.81
C PHE A 330 29.37 2.14 -9.38
N ILE A 331 28.70 1.51 -10.35
CA ILE A 331 29.22 0.29 -11.00
C ILE A 331 30.65 0.55 -11.49
N ASN A 332 31.59 -0.25 -11.01
CA ASN A 332 32.97 -0.22 -11.48
C ASN A 332 33.19 -1.34 -12.49
N VAL A 333 34.03 -1.10 -13.49
CA VAL A 333 34.34 -2.05 -14.55
C VAL A 333 35.85 -2.22 -14.71
N THR A 334 36.31 -3.46 -14.83
CA THR A 334 37.65 -3.81 -15.30
C THR A 334 37.57 -4.35 -16.72
N ARG A 335 38.48 -3.93 -17.59
CA ARG A 335 38.57 -4.38 -19.01
C ARG A 335 39.89 -5.11 -19.33
N ASP A 336 40.68 -5.40 -18.29
CA ASP A 336 42.03 -5.98 -18.37
C ASP A 336 42.22 -7.20 -17.44
N GLY A 337 41.13 -7.79 -16.95
CA GLY A 337 41.14 -8.93 -16.04
C GLY A 337 41.69 -8.56 -14.67
N GLY A 338 41.18 -7.45 -14.11
CA GLY A 338 41.43 -6.99 -12.74
C GLY A 338 42.71 -6.20 -12.52
N SER A 339 43.45 -5.80 -13.55
CA SER A 339 44.64 -4.96 -13.38
C SER A 339 44.28 -3.50 -13.08
N THR A 340 43.18 -2.99 -13.65
CA THR A 340 42.63 -1.66 -13.38
C THR A 340 41.09 -1.70 -13.29
N PHE A 341 40.52 -0.75 -12.55
CA PHE A 341 39.07 -0.48 -12.50
C PHE A 341 38.81 1.00 -12.79
N SER A 342 37.64 1.27 -13.37
CA SER A 342 37.08 2.60 -13.58
C SER A 342 35.56 2.56 -13.40
N ILE A 343 34.94 3.67 -13.02
CA ILE A 343 33.47 3.80 -13.00
C ILE A 343 32.93 3.58 -14.43
N LEU A 344 31.83 2.83 -14.55
CA LEU A 344 31.11 2.64 -15.81
C LEU A 344 30.49 3.98 -16.27
N GLU A 345 30.57 4.27 -17.57
CA GLU A 345 30.26 5.59 -18.12
C GLU A 345 28.82 6.05 -17.78
N THR A 346 28.61 7.36 -17.60
CA THR A 346 27.31 7.97 -17.22
C THR A 346 26.66 7.52 -15.91
N GLY A 347 27.41 6.96 -14.95
CA GLY A 347 26.93 6.65 -13.59
C GLY A 347 26.32 7.80 -12.75
N HIS A 348 26.15 9.00 -13.32
CA HIS A 348 25.43 10.15 -12.75
C HIS A 348 24.00 10.33 -13.28
N GLU A 349 23.62 9.68 -14.40
CA GLU A 349 22.31 9.85 -15.05
C GLU A 349 21.25 8.83 -14.58
N LYS A 350 21.66 7.86 -13.77
CA LYS A 350 20.82 6.97 -12.98
C LYS A 350 21.18 7.09 -11.50
N HIS A 351 20.40 6.45 -10.62
CA HIS A 351 20.74 6.36 -9.20
C HIS A 351 22.06 5.61 -8.97
N SER A 352 22.69 5.91 -7.84
CA SER A 352 23.79 5.15 -7.24
C SER A 352 23.28 3.82 -6.64
N ASP A 353 24.13 3.12 -5.88
CA ASP A 353 23.75 2.06 -4.93
C ASP A 353 23.14 0.85 -5.64
N ASN A 354 24.03 0.11 -6.32
CA ASN A 354 23.69 -0.95 -7.25
C ASN A 354 23.82 -2.31 -6.56
N HIS A 355 22.80 -3.15 -6.69
CA HIS A 355 22.74 -4.46 -6.06
C HIS A 355 22.61 -5.61 -7.07
N ALA A 356 21.86 -5.39 -8.16
CA ALA A 356 21.69 -6.39 -9.22
C ALA A 356 22.23 -5.88 -10.56
N LEU A 357 22.88 -6.75 -11.33
CA LEU A 357 23.29 -6.51 -12.72
C LEU A 357 23.03 -7.78 -13.54
N TRP A 358 22.12 -7.69 -14.50
CA TRP A 358 21.90 -8.74 -15.50
C TRP A 358 22.49 -8.31 -16.86
N ILE A 359 23.22 -9.21 -17.50
CA ILE A 359 23.87 -8.99 -18.80
C ILE A 359 23.29 -9.98 -19.83
N ASP A 360 22.83 -9.46 -20.97
CA ASP A 360 22.23 -10.27 -22.03
C ASP A 360 23.25 -11.20 -22.69
N GLN A 361 23.00 -12.52 -22.58
CA GLN A 361 23.84 -13.59 -23.12
C GLN A 361 23.91 -13.61 -24.66
N ALA A 362 23.02 -12.90 -25.36
CA ALA A 362 23.05 -12.72 -26.81
C ALA A 362 23.56 -11.34 -27.25
N ASN A 363 23.70 -10.38 -26.32
CA ASN A 363 24.15 -9.02 -26.60
C ASN A 363 24.71 -8.37 -25.33
N GLY A 364 25.96 -8.62 -24.98
CA GLY A 364 26.59 -8.07 -23.76
C GLY A 364 26.66 -6.54 -23.60
N ARG A 365 26.06 -5.73 -24.50
CA ARG A 365 25.80 -4.29 -24.31
C ARG A 365 24.39 -3.98 -23.77
N HIS A 366 23.48 -4.95 -23.84
CA HIS A 366 22.16 -4.88 -23.24
C HIS A 366 22.25 -5.39 -21.78
N MET A 367 21.82 -4.55 -20.85
CA MET A 367 21.91 -4.82 -19.42
C MET A 367 20.72 -4.23 -18.65
N LEU A 368 20.34 -4.92 -17.58
CA LEU A 368 19.39 -4.44 -16.58
C LEU A 368 20.13 -4.25 -15.26
N VAL A 369 19.88 -3.14 -14.57
CA VAL A 369 20.51 -2.80 -13.28
C VAL A 369 19.45 -2.52 -12.23
N GLY A 370 19.59 -3.18 -11.08
CA GLY A 370 18.79 -2.95 -9.88
C GLY A 370 19.53 -2.09 -8.88
N THR A 371 18.87 -1.03 -8.38
CA THR A 371 19.40 -0.11 -7.37
C THR A 371 18.39 0.15 -6.26
N ASP A 372 18.78 0.93 -5.25
CA ASP A 372 17.88 1.43 -4.20
C ASP A 372 16.79 2.37 -4.71
N ALA A 373 16.83 2.78 -5.99
CA ALA A 373 15.79 3.53 -6.70
C ALA A 373 15.12 2.76 -7.87
N GLY A 374 15.10 1.43 -7.80
CA GLY A 374 14.36 0.58 -8.73
C GLY A 374 15.21 0.01 -9.87
N LEU A 375 14.60 -0.09 -11.05
CA LEU A 375 15.18 -0.76 -12.22
C LEU A 375 15.61 0.24 -13.29
N TYR A 376 16.75 -0.06 -13.93
CA TYR A 376 17.26 0.66 -15.10
C TYR A 376 17.61 -0.32 -16.23
N GLU A 377 17.43 0.10 -17.48
CA GLU A 377 17.72 -0.65 -18.72
C GLU A 377 18.67 0.16 -19.61
N SER A 378 19.68 -0.49 -20.19
CA SER A 378 20.61 0.11 -21.16
C SER A 378 20.86 -0.85 -22.33
N PHE A 379 21.07 -0.31 -23.53
CA PHE A 379 21.40 -1.06 -24.76
C PHE A 379 22.79 -0.72 -25.33
N ASP A 380 23.53 0.16 -24.66
CA ASP A 380 24.80 0.72 -25.15
C ASP A 380 26.00 0.46 -24.21
N GLU A 381 25.86 -0.51 -23.30
CA GLU A 381 26.80 -0.86 -22.23
C GLU A 381 26.85 0.16 -21.07
N GLY A 382 25.69 0.75 -20.76
CA GLY A 382 25.51 1.66 -19.63
C GLY A 382 25.80 3.13 -19.93
N ALA A 383 25.98 3.51 -21.20
CA ALA A 383 26.25 4.89 -21.61
C ALA A 383 24.99 5.76 -21.75
N THR A 384 23.81 5.15 -21.82
CA THR A 384 22.50 5.79 -21.55
C THR A 384 21.57 4.82 -20.83
N TRP A 385 20.62 5.37 -20.04
CA TRP A 385 19.74 4.59 -19.17
C TRP A 385 18.26 4.97 -19.33
N ARG A 386 17.40 3.95 -19.38
CA ARG A 386 15.94 4.05 -19.21
C ARG A 386 15.56 3.64 -17.80
N HIS A 387 14.81 4.46 -17.08
CA HIS A 387 14.23 4.11 -15.76
C HIS A 387 12.82 3.54 -15.89
N PHE A 388 12.37 2.78 -14.89
CA PHE A 388 11.00 2.25 -14.77
C PHE A 388 10.25 2.91 -13.59
N PRO A 389 9.67 4.12 -13.77
CA PRO A 389 9.01 4.88 -12.70
C PRO A 389 7.61 4.33 -12.33
N ASN A 390 7.35 3.04 -12.54
CA ASN A 390 6.04 2.39 -12.43
C ASN A 390 6.01 1.19 -11.48
N LEU A 391 7.07 1.01 -10.68
CA LEU A 391 7.21 -0.04 -9.68
C LEU A 391 7.11 0.57 -8.25
N PRO A 392 5.95 0.48 -7.57
CA PRO A 392 5.72 1.10 -6.26
C PRO A 392 6.32 0.28 -5.11
N VAL A 393 7.64 0.33 -4.97
CA VAL A 393 8.43 -0.44 -3.99
C VAL A 393 9.26 0.43 -3.02
N SER A 394 8.94 1.72 -2.89
CA SER A 394 9.69 2.65 -2.03
C SER A 394 9.68 2.23 -0.55
N GLN A 395 10.84 2.40 0.10
CA GLN A 395 11.12 1.96 1.47
C GLN A 395 11.13 3.14 2.45
N PHE A 396 10.07 3.30 3.26
CA PHE A 396 9.91 4.41 4.21
C PHE A 396 10.21 4.03 5.66
N TYR A 397 10.89 4.94 6.37
CA TYR A 397 11.25 4.82 7.79
C TYR A 397 10.24 5.45 8.75
N LYS A 398 9.86 6.72 8.49
CA LYS A 398 9.01 7.55 9.35
C LYS A 398 8.05 8.40 8.51
N VAL A 399 6.89 8.78 9.06
CA VAL A 399 5.88 9.59 8.35
C VAL A 399 5.30 10.71 9.22
N ALA A 400 5.11 11.88 8.60
CA ALA A 400 4.43 13.03 9.15
C ALA A 400 3.26 13.45 8.25
N LEU A 401 2.20 13.97 8.87
CA LEU A 401 0.96 14.37 8.22
C LEU A 401 0.72 15.86 8.49
N SER A 402 0.36 16.63 7.46
CA SER A 402 0.01 18.05 7.62
C SER A 402 -1.48 18.21 7.95
N ASN A 403 -1.91 19.40 8.40
CA ASN A 403 -3.34 19.72 8.58
C ASN A 403 -3.95 20.42 7.33
N ARG A 404 -3.34 20.33 6.14
CA ARG A 404 -3.79 21.06 4.94
C ARG A 404 -5.23 20.70 4.54
N GLU A 405 -5.95 21.66 3.96
CA GLU A 405 -7.30 21.49 3.39
C GLU A 405 -7.33 21.74 1.87
N PRO A 406 -8.22 21.07 1.11
CA PRO A 406 -9.19 20.07 1.57
C PRO A 406 -8.57 18.71 1.91
N PHE A 407 -7.34 18.46 1.47
CA PHE A 407 -6.63 17.20 1.68
C PHE A 407 -5.28 17.48 2.35
N TYR A 408 -4.88 16.62 3.28
CA TYR A 408 -3.58 16.73 3.94
C TYR A 408 -2.43 16.25 3.04
N ASP A 409 -1.25 16.82 3.29
CA ASP A 409 0.00 16.38 2.69
C ASP A 409 0.60 15.25 3.56
N ILE A 410 1.28 14.32 2.90
CA ILE A 410 2.08 13.25 3.50
C ILE A 410 3.55 13.56 3.20
N LEU A 411 4.37 13.46 4.24
CA LEU A 411 5.81 13.65 4.21
C LEU A 411 6.45 12.43 4.87
N GLY A 412 7.43 11.79 4.25
CA GLY A 412 8.11 10.65 4.87
C GLY A 412 9.53 10.47 4.40
N GLY A 413 10.39 10.05 5.34
CA GLY A 413 11.78 9.74 5.07
C GLY A 413 11.94 8.34 4.46
N ALA A 414 12.64 8.24 3.33
CA ALA A 414 12.92 6.99 2.65
C ALA A 414 14.41 6.65 2.65
N GLN A 415 14.73 5.35 2.58
CA GLN A 415 16.07 4.85 2.28
C GLN A 415 16.50 5.36 0.90
N ASP A 416 17.60 6.12 0.83
CA ASP A 416 18.26 6.74 -0.35
C ASP A 416 17.43 7.63 -1.31
N LEU A 417 16.09 7.55 -1.28
CA LEU A 417 15.18 8.38 -2.11
C LEU A 417 14.93 9.79 -1.52
N GLY A 418 15.64 10.15 -0.46
CA GLY A 418 15.44 11.38 0.30
C GLY A 418 14.21 11.37 1.18
N THR A 419 13.81 12.57 1.62
CA THR A 419 12.44 12.79 2.09
C THR A 419 11.52 12.99 0.90
N LEU A 420 10.37 12.31 0.89
CA LEU A 420 9.37 12.40 -0.17
C LEU A 420 8.09 13.09 0.34
N HIS A 421 7.54 14.00 -0.47
CA HIS A 421 6.35 14.80 -0.17
C HIS A 421 5.29 14.60 -1.26
N GLY A 422 4.06 14.28 -0.88
CA GLY A 422 2.93 14.14 -1.81
C GLY A 422 1.56 14.27 -1.12
N PRO A 423 0.45 14.34 -1.88
CA PRO A 423 -0.89 14.51 -1.32
C PRO A 423 -1.54 13.16 -0.94
N SER A 424 -2.36 13.15 0.11
CA SER A 424 -3.17 11.98 0.51
C SER A 424 -4.23 11.55 -0.52
N ARG A 425 -4.67 12.51 -1.34
CA ARG A 425 -5.57 12.39 -2.51
C ARG A 425 -5.58 13.71 -3.30
N THR A 426 -6.02 13.70 -4.56
CA THR A 426 -6.08 14.89 -5.43
C THR A 426 -7.53 15.33 -5.74
N LEU A 427 -7.69 16.54 -6.30
CA LEU A 427 -8.99 17.07 -6.78
C LEU A 427 -9.35 16.59 -8.21
N ASN A 428 -8.56 15.68 -8.79
CA ASN A 428 -8.70 15.22 -10.16
C ASN A 428 -9.20 13.76 -10.21
N ARG A 429 -9.64 13.29 -11.38
CA ARG A 429 -10.04 11.89 -11.60
C ARG A 429 -8.94 10.98 -12.19
N ASP A 430 -7.74 11.52 -12.39
CA ASP A 430 -6.56 10.74 -12.78
C ASP A 430 -5.94 10.01 -11.58
N GLY A 431 -6.17 10.49 -10.35
CA GLY A 431 -5.62 9.95 -9.10
C GLY A 431 -4.45 10.77 -8.54
N ILE A 432 -3.59 10.11 -7.77
CA ILE A 432 -2.28 10.63 -7.34
C ILE A 432 -1.26 10.12 -8.35
N ARG A 433 -0.67 11.02 -9.14
CA ARG A 433 0.31 10.71 -10.18
C ARG A 433 1.73 10.82 -9.62
N ASN A 434 2.69 10.23 -10.30
CA ASN A 434 4.13 10.45 -10.02
C ASN A 434 4.50 11.95 -9.95
N GLN A 435 3.97 12.75 -10.87
CA GLN A 435 4.15 14.21 -10.92
C GLN A 435 3.44 15.02 -9.82
N ASP A 436 2.71 14.36 -8.91
CA ASP A 436 2.14 14.99 -7.70
C ASP A 436 3.05 14.76 -6.46
N TRP A 437 4.18 14.04 -6.61
CA TRP A 437 5.21 13.83 -5.59
C TRP A 437 6.50 14.60 -5.93
N TYR A 438 7.30 14.95 -4.91
CA TYR A 438 8.63 15.56 -5.08
C TYR A 438 9.56 15.30 -3.88
N VAL A 439 10.86 15.62 -4.06
CA VAL A 439 11.92 15.51 -3.04
C VAL A 439 12.21 16.89 -2.41
N PRO A 440 11.68 17.24 -1.22
CA PRO A 440 12.09 18.46 -0.51
C PRO A 440 13.53 18.45 0.04
N LEU A 441 14.14 17.27 0.28
CA LEU A 441 15.52 17.07 0.73
C LEU A 441 16.01 15.67 0.28
N GLY A 442 17.20 15.57 -0.33
CA GLY A 442 17.78 14.31 -0.84
C GLY A 442 18.63 13.53 0.18
N ALA A 443 19.49 12.64 -0.33
CA ALA A 443 20.23 11.61 0.44
C ALA A 443 19.28 10.58 1.09
N ASP A 444 19.53 10.08 2.31
CA ASP A 444 18.46 9.37 3.03
C ASP A 444 17.44 10.39 3.57
N GLY A 445 16.17 10.02 3.64
CA GLY A 445 15.18 10.67 4.48
C GLY A 445 14.91 9.87 5.76
N TYR A 446 14.81 10.55 6.90
CA TYR A 446 14.53 9.93 8.21
C TYR A 446 13.34 10.58 8.94
N GLY A 447 13.32 10.63 10.27
CA GLY A 447 12.34 11.38 11.05
C GLY A 447 12.04 12.79 10.52
N VAL A 448 10.75 13.09 10.34
CA VAL A 448 10.22 14.30 9.70
C VAL A 448 9.07 14.89 10.51
N ALA A 449 8.80 16.19 10.35
CA ALA A 449 7.62 16.85 10.93
C ALA A 449 7.15 18.07 10.12
N PHE A 450 5.91 18.51 10.38
CA PHE A 450 5.36 19.81 9.97
C PHE A 450 5.23 20.72 11.19
N ASP A 451 5.27 22.06 11.04
CA ASP A 451 4.65 22.95 12.04
C ASP A 451 3.12 22.73 11.99
N PRO A 452 2.47 22.31 13.09
CA PRO A 452 1.04 21.99 13.08
C PRO A 452 0.13 23.19 12.80
N ARG A 453 0.64 24.43 12.86
CA ARG A 453 -0.05 25.66 12.43
C ARG A 453 0.23 26.02 10.98
N ASP A 454 1.33 25.55 10.41
CA ASP A 454 1.85 25.99 9.11
C ASP A 454 2.34 24.80 8.25
N PRO A 455 1.50 24.26 7.35
CA PRO A 455 1.85 23.14 6.49
C PRO A 455 2.82 23.49 5.34
N ASP A 456 3.35 24.72 5.31
CA ASP A 456 4.47 25.11 4.44
C ASP A 456 5.83 25.05 5.17
N VAL A 457 5.86 24.97 6.52
CA VAL A 457 7.10 24.83 7.32
C VAL A 457 7.33 23.35 7.66
N LEU A 458 8.45 22.82 7.17
CA LEU A 458 8.87 21.43 7.33
C LEU A 458 10.11 21.32 8.23
N TYR A 459 10.21 20.20 8.94
CA TYR A 459 11.45 19.72 9.57
C TYR A 459 11.86 18.41 8.90
N LEU A 460 13.10 18.37 8.40
CA LEU A 460 13.61 17.35 7.48
C LEU A 460 14.98 16.87 7.98
N MET A 461 15.27 15.58 7.84
CA MET A 461 16.53 14.99 8.30
C MET A 461 17.10 14.00 7.28
N TRP A 462 18.43 14.03 7.15
CA TRP A 462 19.25 13.02 6.48
C TRP A 462 20.31 12.44 7.45
N GLN A 463 21.19 11.57 6.94
CA GLN A 463 22.14 10.74 7.71
C GLN A 463 22.85 11.45 8.88
N GLU A 464 23.20 10.70 9.93
CA GLU A 464 23.91 11.17 11.14
C GLU A 464 23.26 12.40 11.82
N GLY A 465 21.93 12.41 11.89
CA GLY A 465 21.16 13.43 12.60
C GLY A 465 21.25 14.83 12.00
N ASN A 466 21.48 14.96 10.68
CA ASN A 466 21.57 16.26 10.02
C ASN A 466 20.18 16.86 9.79
N LEU A 467 19.75 17.71 10.73
CA LEU A 467 18.43 18.34 10.77
C LEU A 467 18.36 19.69 10.04
N TYR A 468 17.31 19.88 9.25
CA TYR A 468 16.97 21.09 8.49
C TYR A 468 15.54 21.57 8.78
N ARG A 469 15.33 22.88 8.71
CA ARG A 469 14.00 23.53 8.62
C ARG A 469 13.84 24.11 7.22
N LYS A 470 12.75 23.79 6.53
CA LYS A 470 12.46 24.27 5.16
C LYS A 470 11.14 25.02 5.09
N ASP A 471 11.09 26.16 4.41
CA ASP A 471 9.85 26.87 4.08
C ASP A 471 9.53 26.66 2.59
N ARG A 472 8.36 26.07 2.29
CA ARG A 472 7.91 25.74 0.93
C ARG A 472 7.53 26.95 0.08
N ARG A 473 7.48 28.17 0.64
CA ARG A 473 7.10 29.40 -0.06
C ARG A 473 8.27 30.05 -0.79
N SER A 474 9.47 29.98 -0.22
CA SER A 474 10.73 30.33 -0.89
C SER A 474 11.51 29.11 -1.37
N ASP A 475 11.12 27.90 -0.93
CA ASP A 475 11.79 26.60 -1.11
C ASP A 475 13.16 26.48 -0.40
N GLU A 476 13.50 27.47 0.43
CA GLU A 476 14.77 27.55 1.15
C GLU A 476 14.84 26.58 2.34
N GLY A 477 15.98 25.90 2.49
CA GLY A 477 16.29 25.02 3.62
C GLY A 477 17.44 25.58 4.47
N LEU A 478 17.23 25.67 5.78
CA LEU A 478 18.21 26.10 6.78
C LEU A 478 18.64 24.90 7.63
N SER A 479 19.95 24.63 7.72
CA SER A 479 20.49 23.64 8.67
C SER A 479 20.33 24.16 10.10
N ILE A 480 19.76 23.31 10.97
CA ILE A 480 19.43 23.65 12.36
C ILE A 480 19.88 22.57 13.36
N ARG A 481 20.81 21.66 13.00
CA ARG A 481 21.31 20.63 13.93
C ARG A 481 21.96 21.30 15.16
N PRO A 482 21.61 20.89 16.40
CA PRO A 482 22.28 21.35 17.61
C PRO A 482 23.80 21.14 17.57
N GLN A 483 24.54 22.01 18.25
CA GLN A 483 26.00 21.91 18.39
C GLN A 483 26.37 21.84 19.87
N SER A 484 27.39 21.05 20.19
CA SER A 484 27.96 20.92 21.53
C SER A 484 28.66 22.22 21.96
N GLY A 485 28.66 22.52 23.26
CA GLY A 485 29.46 23.61 23.82
C GLY A 485 30.97 23.34 23.69
N ALA A 486 31.79 24.38 23.80
CA ALA A 486 33.25 24.29 23.58
C ALA A 486 34.03 23.40 24.59
N ALA A 487 33.36 22.92 25.65
CA ALA A 487 33.90 22.00 26.65
C ALA A 487 33.05 20.73 26.82
N ASP A 488 32.03 20.53 25.99
CA ASP A 488 31.20 19.32 25.97
C ASP A 488 31.92 18.18 25.23
N PRO A 489 31.63 16.90 25.54
CA PRO A 489 32.11 15.77 24.75
C PRO A 489 31.44 15.73 23.35
N PRO A 490 32.04 15.05 22.36
CA PRO A 490 31.45 14.89 21.04
C PRO A 490 30.06 14.21 21.07
N GLU A 491 29.11 14.76 20.32
CA GLU A 491 27.76 14.21 20.19
C GLU A 491 27.73 12.88 19.42
N ARG A 492 26.92 11.94 19.89
CA ARG A 492 26.57 10.69 19.22
C ARG A 492 25.18 10.83 18.62
N TRP A 493 25.10 11.10 17.32
CA TRP A 493 23.83 11.13 16.58
C TRP A 493 23.46 9.72 16.11
N ASN A 494 22.17 9.39 16.14
CA ASN A 494 21.71 8.20 15.43
C ASN A 494 21.69 8.49 13.92
N TRP A 495 21.57 7.45 13.11
CA TRP A 495 21.33 7.58 11.68
C TRP A 495 19.89 8.06 11.41
N ASP A 496 18.93 7.62 12.23
CA ASP A 496 17.57 8.19 12.36
C ASP A 496 17.44 8.79 13.78
N SER A 497 17.77 10.08 13.95
CA SER A 497 17.70 10.78 15.24
C SER A 497 16.31 11.40 15.45
N PRO A 498 15.58 11.07 16.52
CA PRO A 498 14.17 11.45 16.65
C PRO A 498 13.96 12.96 16.76
N ILE A 499 12.89 13.44 16.13
CA ILE A 499 12.37 14.81 16.21
C ILE A 499 10.92 14.81 16.69
N LEU A 500 10.57 15.79 17.53
CA LEU A 500 9.20 16.04 17.98
C LEU A 500 8.91 17.54 18.00
N VAL A 501 7.79 17.96 17.40
CA VAL A 501 7.21 19.29 17.62
C VAL A 501 6.27 19.22 18.83
N SER A 502 6.38 20.15 19.77
CA SER A 502 5.62 20.08 21.02
C SER A 502 4.11 20.23 20.77
N PRO A 503 3.25 19.36 21.36
CA PRO A 503 1.79 19.51 21.28
C PRO A 503 1.27 20.74 22.04
N HIS A 504 2.07 21.36 22.91
CA HIS A 504 1.69 22.54 23.71
C HIS A 504 2.18 23.86 23.13
N ASN A 505 3.33 23.85 22.44
CA ASN A 505 3.89 25.03 21.81
C ASN A 505 4.50 24.66 20.44
N PRO A 506 3.84 24.94 19.31
CA PRO A 506 4.40 24.64 18.00
C PRO A 506 5.67 25.42 17.60
N ASP A 507 6.07 26.45 18.35
CA ASP A 507 7.40 27.06 18.18
C ASP A 507 8.51 26.23 18.87
N ARG A 508 8.15 25.30 19.76
CA ARG A 508 9.07 24.41 20.46
C ARG A 508 9.26 23.09 19.71
N ILE A 509 10.52 22.72 19.52
CA ILE A 509 10.92 21.42 18.99
C ILE A 509 11.94 20.72 19.90
N TYR A 510 11.86 19.40 19.95
CA TYR A 510 12.78 18.51 20.64
C TYR A 510 13.55 17.66 19.62
N TYR A 511 14.82 17.42 19.89
CA TYR A 511 15.72 16.64 19.02
C TYR A 511 16.80 15.95 19.85
N ALA A 512 17.34 14.80 19.43
CA ALA A 512 18.22 14.02 20.32
C ALA A 512 19.46 13.39 19.67
N SER A 513 20.55 13.43 20.44
CA SER A 513 21.81 12.69 20.27
C SER A 513 21.84 11.56 21.33
N GLN A 514 22.91 11.41 22.10
CA GLN A 514 22.86 10.74 23.42
C GLN A 514 22.14 11.59 24.50
N ARG A 515 21.89 12.88 24.22
CA ARG A 515 21.16 13.81 25.10
C ARG A 515 19.99 14.49 24.37
N LEU A 516 18.98 14.90 25.12
CA LEU A 516 17.80 15.59 24.59
C LEU A 516 18.04 17.10 24.52
N TRP A 517 17.79 17.67 23.35
CA TRP A 517 17.85 19.09 23.05
C TRP A 517 16.44 19.67 22.95
N ARG A 518 16.27 20.92 23.38
CA ARG A 518 15.06 21.72 23.20
C ARG A 518 15.38 23.04 22.53
N SER A 519 14.62 23.40 21.51
CA SER A 519 14.49 24.77 21.02
C SER A 519 13.08 25.27 21.36
N ASP A 520 12.94 26.55 21.67
CA ASP A 520 11.65 27.24 21.82
C ASP A 520 11.39 28.24 20.67
N ASP A 521 12.20 28.18 19.59
CA ASP A 521 12.25 29.13 18.46
C ASP A 521 12.42 28.43 17.09
N ARG A 522 11.80 27.26 16.92
CA ARG A 522 11.80 26.41 15.70
C ARG A 522 13.19 25.98 15.23
N GLY A 523 14.12 25.74 16.15
CA GLY A 523 15.49 25.30 15.90
C GLY A 523 16.50 26.41 15.62
N SER A 524 16.15 27.67 15.92
CA SER A 524 17.05 28.82 15.68
C SER A 524 18.11 28.96 16.79
N GLY A 525 17.78 28.51 18.01
CA GLY A 525 18.67 28.34 19.15
C GLY A 525 18.28 27.09 19.95
N TRP A 526 19.27 26.45 20.59
CA TRP A 526 19.10 25.16 21.28
C TRP A 526 19.65 25.18 22.70
N THR A 527 18.95 24.50 23.61
CA THR A 527 19.37 24.22 24.99
C THR A 527 19.43 22.71 25.20
N PRO A 528 20.54 22.12 25.69
CA PRO A 528 20.54 20.74 26.15
C PRO A 528 19.74 20.65 27.44
N ILE A 529 18.72 19.79 27.47
CA ILE A 529 17.84 19.58 28.64
C ILE A 529 18.07 18.21 29.29
N SER A 530 19.22 17.59 29.03
CA SER A 530 19.71 16.41 29.74
C SER A 530 21.25 16.31 29.66
N GLY A 531 21.83 15.49 30.52
CA GLY A 531 23.12 14.83 30.24
C GLY A 531 22.94 13.67 29.26
N ASP A 532 23.93 12.78 29.19
CA ASP A 532 23.77 11.49 28.51
C ASP A 532 22.65 10.68 29.18
N LEU A 533 21.64 10.27 28.41
CA LEU A 533 20.48 9.49 28.89
C LEU A 533 20.60 7.99 28.58
N THR A 534 21.71 7.56 27.97
CA THR A 534 21.95 6.20 27.51
C THR A 534 22.76 5.42 28.56
N GLN A 535 23.19 4.19 28.24
CA GLN A 535 24.17 3.46 29.05
C GLN A 535 25.62 3.86 28.74
N GLY A 536 25.86 4.67 27.69
CA GLY A 536 27.19 5.21 27.35
C GLY A 536 28.21 4.16 26.90
N LEU A 537 27.76 2.98 26.46
CA LEU A 537 28.60 1.81 26.21
C LEU A 537 29.40 1.91 24.90
N SER A 538 30.67 1.49 24.92
CA SER A 538 31.46 1.34 23.69
C SER A 538 31.06 0.07 22.93
N ARG A 539 30.93 0.16 21.61
CA ARG A 539 30.65 -1.00 20.74
C ARG A 539 31.79 -2.02 20.69
N TYR A 540 33.04 -1.57 20.89
CA TYR A 540 34.22 -2.44 20.92
C TYR A 540 34.38 -3.20 22.25
N GLU A 541 33.62 -2.82 23.28
CA GLU A 541 33.51 -3.56 24.55
C GLU A 541 32.37 -4.59 24.52
N GLN A 542 31.57 -4.62 23.44
CA GLN A 542 30.48 -5.58 23.27
C GLN A 542 30.96 -6.83 22.53
N ARG A 543 30.29 -7.96 22.77
CA ARG A 543 30.69 -9.25 22.23
C ARG A 543 30.06 -9.51 20.85
N PHE A 544 30.82 -10.16 19.99
CA PHE A 544 30.33 -10.78 18.75
C PHE A 544 30.72 -12.26 18.78
N MET A 545 29.79 -13.16 18.43
CA MET A 545 30.03 -14.61 18.44
C MET A 545 30.61 -15.09 19.80
N GLY A 546 30.01 -14.64 20.90
CA GLY A 546 30.39 -15.01 22.28
C GLY A 546 31.66 -14.34 22.85
N ARG A 547 32.49 -13.68 22.03
CA ARG A 547 33.79 -13.12 22.45
C ARG A 547 33.96 -11.63 22.11
N LEU A 548 34.96 -11.00 22.70
CA LEU A 548 35.50 -9.73 22.19
C LEU A 548 36.41 -10.02 20.99
N TRP A 549 36.49 -9.06 20.08
CA TRP A 549 37.33 -9.09 18.87
C TRP A 549 38.37 -7.96 18.93
N SER A 550 39.40 -7.98 18.08
CA SER A 550 40.33 -6.86 18.01
C SER A 550 39.64 -5.66 17.36
N VAL A 551 40.13 -4.45 17.67
CA VAL A 551 39.72 -3.24 16.93
C VAL A 551 40.09 -3.33 15.44
N ASP A 552 41.11 -4.14 15.11
CA ASP A 552 41.61 -4.43 13.76
C ASP A 552 40.93 -5.65 13.10
N ALA A 553 39.88 -6.20 13.70
CA ALA A 553 39.01 -7.17 13.04
C ALA A 553 38.20 -6.51 11.90
N LEU A 554 37.48 -7.29 11.11
CA LEU A 554 36.60 -6.82 10.01
C LEU A 554 35.30 -6.19 10.55
N HIS A 555 35.48 -5.17 11.39
CA HIS A 555 34.46 -4.33 12.00
C HIS A 555 34.01 -3.25 11.02
N ASP A 556 33.06 -3.59 10.15
CA ASP A 556 32.36 -2.56 9.40
C ASP A 556 31.38 -1.80 10.31
N ASN A 557 31.81 -0.60 10.67
CA ASN A 557 31.10 0.38 11.48
C ASN A 557 30.89 1.70 10.71
N ALA A 558 31.24 1.74 9.42
CA ALA A 558 30.88 2.81 8.51
C ALA A 558 29.40 2.67 8.11
N ALA A 559 28.83 3.70 7.48
CA ALA A 559 27.42 3.72 7.03
C ALA A 559 26.39 3.27 8.09
N MET A 560 26.67 3.51 9.38
CA MET A 560 25.89 3.02 10.52
C MET A 560 25.71 4.09 11.60
N SER A 561 24.56 4.05 12.28
CA SER A 561 24.28 4.84 13.49
C SER A 561 25.47 4.78 14.46
N LYS A 562 25.78 5.89 15.15
CA LYS A 562 26.56 5.79 16.39
C LYS A 562 25.73 4.98 17.41
N TYR A 563 26.40 4.36 18.39
CA TYR A 563 25.74 3.53 19.42
C TYR A 563 25.68 4.28 20.76
N ALA A 564 24.80 3.84 21.65
CA ALA A 564 24.41 4.55 22.87
C ALA A 564 23.85 5.93 22.48
N THR A 565 22.69 5.94 21.81
CA THR A 565 21.96 7.11 21.30
C THR A 565 20.46 7.02 21.62
N ILE A 566 19.78 8.17 21.64
CA ILE A 566 18.32 8.26 21.79
C ILE A 566 17.66 8.03 20.43
N THR A 567 16.59 7.23 20.41
CA THR A 567 15.92 6.72 19.20
C THR A 567 14.46 7.15 19.06
N ALA A 568 13.78 7.48 20.18
CA ALA A 568 12.40 7.98 20.19
C ALA A 568 12.21 9.06 21.26
N ILE A 569 11.27 10.00 21.03
CA ILE A 569 10.90 11.09 21.95
C ILE A 569 9.38 11.25 21.96
N ALA A 570 8.78 11.37 23.15
CA ALA A 570 7.41 11.85 23.33
C ALA A 570 7.33 12.98 24.37
N GLU A 571 6.39 13.92 24.16
CA GLU A 571 5.90 14.83 25.19
C GLU A 571 4.42 14.54 25.43
N SER A 572 4.00 14.43 26.68
CA SER A 572 2.59 14.22 27.02
C SER A 572 1.71 15.35 26.47
N PRO A 573 0.72 15.07 25.61
CA PRO A 573 -0.22 16.08 25.13
C PRO A 573 -1.23 16.49 26.22
N VAL A 574 -1.25 15.81 27.37
CA VAL A 574 -2.13 16.10 28.51
C VAL A 574 -1.47 17.05 29.51
N GLU A 575 -0.16 16.94 29.72
CA GLU A 575 0.58 17.78 30.67
C GLU A 575 1.95 18.18 30.10
N ALA A 576 2.12 19.47 29.84
CA ALA A 576 3.34 20.01 29.25
C ALA A 576 4.57 19.73 30.12
N ASN A 577 5.72 19.50 29.47
CA ASN A 577 7.01 19.22 30.09
C ASN A 577 7.13 17.83 30.75
N VAL A 578 6.13 16.94 30.61
CA VAL A 578 6.31 15.50 30.85
C VAL A 578 6.87 14.87 29.58
N LEU A 579 8.12 14.40 29.64
CA LEU A 579 8.92 13.93 28.51
C LEU A 579 9.35 12.47 28.70
N VAL A 580 9.32 11.69 27.62
CA VAL A 580 9.80 10.30 27.56
C VAL A 580 10.80 10.18 26.41
N VAL A 581 11.88 9.44 26.60
CA VAL A 581 12.78 9.03 25.51
C VAL A 581 13.13 7.55 25.57
N GLY A 582 13.33 6.93 24.41
CA GLY A 582 13.87 5.57 24.23
C GLY A 582 15.30 5.59 23.68
N THR A 583 16.08 4.53 23.89
CA THR A 583 17.48 4.43 23.40
C THR A 583 17.77 3.16 22.60
N ASP A 584 18.84 3.20 21.80
CA ASP A 584 19.38 2.04 21.07
C ASP A 584 20.03 0.99 22.00
N ASP A 585 20.34 1.34 23.25
CA ASP A 585 20.89 0.45 24.28
C ASP A 585 19.87 0.02 25.34
N GLY A 586 18.56 0.15 25.04
CA GLY A 586 17.48 -0.50 25.77
C GLY A 586 17.01 0.21 27.03
N LEU A 587 17.13 1.54 27.09
CA LEU A 587 16.58 2.37 28.15
C LEU A 587 15.31 3.07 27.72
N VAL A 588 14.38 3.22 28.67
CA VAL A 588 13.37 4.27 28.66
C VAL A 588 13.70 5.24 29.81
N GLN A 589 13.65 6.54 29.53
CA GLN A 589 13.98 7.60 30.47
C GLN A 589 12.85 8.63 30.50
N VAL A 590 12.46 9.08 31.69
CA VAL A 590 11.30 9.96 31.88
C VAL A 590 11.66 11.20 32.70
N SER A 591 11.18 12.36 32.26
CA SER A 591 11.21 13.62 33.02
C SER A 591 9.79 14.12 33.22
N ALA A 592 9.47 14.60 34.43
CA ALA A 592 8.17 15.21 34.75
C ALA A 592 8.27 16.74 34.99
N ASN A 593 9.37 17.36 34.52
CA ASN A 593 9.68 18.77 34.79
C ASN A 593 10.53 19.44 33.68
N GLY A 594 10.37 18.99 32.43
CA GLY A 594 10.98 19.64 31.25
C GLY A 594 12.48 19.41 31.10
N GLY A 595 12.98 18.31 31.64
CA GLY A 595 14.39 17.89 31.59
C GLY A 595 15.22 18.32 32.80
N GLN A 596 14.67 19.06 33.76
CA GLN A 596 15.42 19.46 34.97
C GLN A 596 15.91 18.26 35.79
N THR A 597 15.11 17.18 35.85
CA THR A 597 15.53 15.88 36.38
C THR A 597 15.00 14.75 35.50
N TRP A 598 15.80 13.70 35.35
CA TRP A 598 15.46 12.49 34.60
C TRP A 598 15.47 11.27 35.52
N THR A 599 14.54 10.34 35.26
CA THR A 599 14.40 9.06 35.97
C THR A 599 14.46 7.93 34.96
N ARG A 600 15.41 7.01 35.12
CA ARG A 600 15.46 5.76 34.35
C ARG A 600 14.25 4.91 34.73
N ALA A 601 13.48 4.47 33.74
CA ALA A 601 12.35 3.58 33.93
C ALA A 601 12.79 2.20 34.47
N ALA A 602 11.86 1.48 35.07
CA ALA A 602 12.02 0.06 35.37
C ALA A 602 12.25 -0.74 34.08
N ALA A 603 12.95 -1.86 34.20
CA ALA A 603 13.24 -2.74 33.07
C ALA A 603 11.95 -3.32 32.47
N LEU A 604 11.87 -3.36 31.14
CA LEU A 604 10.74 -3.90 30.39
C LEU A 604 10.65 -5.43 30.58
N PRO A 605 9.55 -5.98 31.14
CA PRO A 605 9.49 -7.39 31.53
C PRO A 605 9.69 -8.36 30.35
N GLY A 606 10.74 -9.19 30.44
CA GLY A 606 11.05 -10.22 29.43
C GLY A 606 11.82 -9.73 28.20
N LEU A 607 12.20 -8.45 28.13
CA LEU A 607 13.04 -7.91 27.07
C LEU A 607 14.53 -8.22 27.34
N PRO A 608 15.30 -8.73 26.35
CA PRO A 608 16.75 -8.91 26.49
C PRO A 608 17.49 -7.58 26.72
N PRO A 609 18.55 -7.54 27.55
CA PRO A 609 19.38 -6.35 27.70
C PRO A 609 19.98 -5.89 26.37
N LEU A 610 20.12 -4.57 26.18
CA LEU A 610 20.63 -3.94 24.94
C LEU A 610 19.74 -4.16 23.69
N SER A 611 18.46 -4.53 23.88
CA SER A 611 17.44 -4.45 22.83
C SER A 611 17.15 -3.00 22.46
N PHE A 612 16.79 -2.74 21.21
CA PHE A 612 16.53 -1.38 20.70
C PHE A 612 15.12 -0.91 21.13
N ILE A 613 14.96 0.35 21.52
CA ILE A 613 13.62 0.95 21.70
C ILE A 613 13.20 1.63 20.39
N ASN A 614 12.22 1.05 19.71
CA ASN A 614 11.73 1.50 18.41
C ASN A 614 10.86 2.77 18.50
N ASP A 615 10.01 2.84 19.52
CA ASP A 615 9.01 3.89 19.68
C ASP A 615 8.66 4.09 21.15
N VAL A 616 8.36 5.33 21.54
CA VAL A 616 7.76 5.68 22.83
C VAL A 616 6.69 6.72 22.58
N GLU A 617 5.51 6.53 23.16
CA GLU A 617 4.37 7.42 22.97
C GLU A 617 3.73 7.76 24.32
N ALA A 618 3.20 8.98 24.44
CA ALA A 618 2.54 9.44 25.66
C ALA A 618 1.02 9.45 25.47
N SER A 619 0.29 8.98 26.49
CA SER A 619 -1.16 8.82 26.37
C SER A 619 -1.88 10.12 26.06
N LEU A 620 -2.89 10.04 25.18
CA LEU A 620 -3.75 11.16 24.82
C LEU A 620 -4.77 11.51 25.94
N TYR A 621 -4.81 10.75 27.03
CA TYR A 621 -5.87 10.81 28.05
C TYR A 621 -5.41 10.74 29.51
N ASP A 622 -4.12 10.51 29.77
CA ASP A 622 -3.55 10.56 31.11
C ASP A 622 -2.06 10.91 31.03
N ALA A 623 -1.67 12.00 31.68
CA ALA A 623 -0.28 12.44 31.71
C ALA A 623 0.69 11.44 32.35
N ARG A 624 0.20 10.46 33.10
CA ARG A 624 1.02 9.41 33.75
C ARG A 624 1.19 8.15 32.90
N THR A 625 0.37 7.98 31.85
CA THR A 625 0.35 6.78 31.02
C THR A 625 1.25 6.94 29.80
N ILE A 626 2.17 5.99 29.63
CA ILE A 626 3.18 5.97 28.56
C ILE A 626 3.27 4.56 27.95
N TYR A 627 3.57 4.51 26.65
CA TYR A 627 3.75 3.30 25.88
C TYR A 627 5.20 3.16 25.43
N ALA A 628 5.68 1.91 25.31
CA ALA A 628 6.99 1.60 24.75
C ALA A 628 6.91 0.41 23.80
N VAL A 629 7.55 0.54 22.64
CA VAL A 629 7.74 -0.53 21.65
C VAL A 629 9.23 -0.84 21.58
N ALA A 630 9.59 -2.10 21.77
CA ALA A 630 10.98 -2.55 21.79
C ALA A 630 11.24 -3.67 20.76
N ASP A 631 12.52 -3.88 20.46
CA ASP A 631 12.96 -4.80 19.42
C ASP A 631 14.25 -5.53 19.81
N ALA A 632 14.15 -6.86 19.85
CA ALA A 632 15.23 -7.77 20.22
C ALA A 632 15.73 -8.64 19.06
N HIS A 633 15.26 -8.45 17.81
CA HIS A 633 15.62 -9.35 16.70
C HIS A 633 17.13 -9.36 16.43
N LYS A 634 17.80 -8.25 16.70
CA LYS A 634 19.26 -8.08 16.66
C LYS A 634 20.02 -8.87 17.75
N THR A 635 19.32 -9.67 18.55
CA THR A 635 19.85 -10.71 19.45
C THR A 635 19.39 -12.13 19.10
N GLY A 636 18.49 -12.26 18.11
CA GLY A 636 17.85 -13.52 17.69
C GLY A 636 16.41 -13.72 18.17
N ASP A 637 15.84 -12.80 18.97
CA ASP A 637 14.48 -12.90 19.50
C ASP A 637 13.49 -12.02 18.73
N PHE A 638 12.56 -12.67 18.02
CA PHE A 638 11.54 -12.04 17.17
C PHE A 638 10.18 -11.92 17.88
N SER A 639 10.17 -11.90 19.22
CA SER A 639 8.93 -11.74 20.00
C SER A 639 8.36 -10.31 19.91
N PRO A 640 7.03 -10.15 19.90
CA PRO A 640 6.40 -8.83 19.93
C PRO A 640 6.54 -8.19 21.32
N TYR A 641 7.29 -7.08 21.41
CA TYR A 641 7.52 -6.35 22.66
C TYR A 641 6.81 -5.00 22.67
N VAL A 642 5.58 -5.00 23.19
CA VAL A 642 4.73 -3.81 23.35
C VAL A 642 4.31 -3.69 24.82
N TYR A 643 4.44 -2.51 25.41
CA TYR A 643 4.21 -2.27 26.84
C TYR A 643 3.43 -0.98 27.13
N GLU A 644 2.65 -1.00 28.20
CA GLU A 644 2.03 0.17 28.84
C GLU A 644 2.58 0.33 30.27
N SER A 645 2.71 1.58 30.71
CA SER A 645 2.99 1.98 32.09
C SER A 645 2.01 3.09 32.47
N THR A 646 1.25 2.97 33.56
CA THR A 646 0.34 4.02 34.05
C THR A 646 0.94 4.89 35.17
N ASP A 647 2.26 4.83 35.40
CA ASP A 647 2.89 5.48 36.55
C ASP A 647 4.20 6.27 36.27
N LEU A 648 4.45 6.60 35.00
CA LEU A 648 5.69 7.20 34.47
C LEU A 648 6.91 6.24 34.51
N GLY A 649 6.71 5.01 34.06
CA GLY A 649 7.75 4.02 33.77
C GLY A 649 8.29 3.30 34.99
N ARG A 650 7.60 3.33 36.13
CA ARG A 650 8.05 2.67 37.38
C ARG A 650 7.56 1.23 37.46
N THR A 651 6.41 0.95 36.85
CA THR A 651 5.90 -0.40 36.59
C THR A 651 5.43 -0.52 35.14
N TRP A 652 5.61 -1.69 34.53
CA TRP A 652 5.26 -1.96 33.14
C TRP A 652 4.42 -3.23 33.02
N HIS A 653 3.45 -3.21 32.12
CA HIS A 653 2.63 -4.35 31.72
C HIS A 653 2.78 -4.56 30.21
N SER A 654 2.94 -5.81 29.77
CA SER A 654 2.94 -6.07 28.33
C SER A 654 1.53 -6.06 27.79
N ILE A 655 1.33 -5.30 26.72
CA ILE A 655 0.07 -5.17 25.96
C ILE A 655 0.22 -5.80 24.56
N ALA A 656 1.18 -6.72 24.39
CA ALA A 656 1.36 -7.48 23.15
C ALA A 656 0.26 -8.55 22.94
N GLY A 657 -0.51 -8.90 23.98
CA GLY A 657 -1.72 -9.71 23.89
C GLY A 657 -1.54 -11.02 23.11
N ASP A 658 -2.24 -11.10 21.98
CA ASP A 658 -2.24 -12.21 21.02
C ASP A 658 -1.55 -11.87 19.67
N VAL A 659 -0.72 -10.81 19.61
CA VAL A 659 0.12 -10.52 18.43
C VAL A 659 0.94 -11.77 18.05
N PRO A 660 0.95 -12.19 16.77
CA PRO A 660 1.63 -13.42 16.37
C PRO A 660 3.12 -13.46 16.74
N LYS A 661 3.54 -14.55 17.39
CA LYS A 661 4.97 -14.79 17.69
C LYS A 661 5.80 -14.77 16.40
N GLY A 662 7.00 -14.20 16.47
CA GLY A 662 7.83 -13.95 15.29
C GLY A 662 7.57 -12.60 14.61
N THR A 663 6.68 -11.77 15.16
CA THR A 663 6.37 -10.42 14.64
C THR A 663 7.08 -9.35 15.48
N ILE A 664 7.95 -8.55 14.87
CA ILE A 664 8.48 -7.31 15.46
C ILE A 664 7.42 -6.21 15.38
N ALA A 665 7.33 -5.38 16.42
CA ALA A 665 6.57 -4.15 16.44
C ALA A 665 7.49 -2.93 16.24
N TRP A 666 7.05 -1.95 15.44
CA TRP A 666 7.83 -0.77 15.05
C TRP A 666 7.30 0.54 15.61
N SER A 667 5.98 0.69 15.72
CA SER A 667 5.35 1.90 16.24
C SER A 667 3.96 1.63 16.81
N ILE A 668 3.52 2.45 17.75
CA ILE A 668 2.20 2.40 18.35
C ILE A 668 1.48 3.74 18.20
N GLN A 669 0.16 3.75 18.06
CA GLN A 669 -0.65 4.97 18.15
C GLN A 669 -1.93 4.70 18.96
N GLN A 670 -2.29 5.64 19.83
CA GLN A 670 -3.58 5.64 20.54
C GLN A 670 -4.60 6.48 19.75
N ASP A 671 -5.83 6.01 19.61
CA ASP A 671 -6.90 6.82 19.01
C ASP A 671 -7.21 8.06 19.86
N HIS A 672 -7.58 9.15 19.21
CA HIS A 672 -7.88 10.44 19.82
C HIS A 672 -9.36 10.61 20.24
N VAL A 673 -10.23 9.61 20.02
CA VAL A 673 -11.62 9.58 20.54
C VAL A 673 -11.86 8.45 21.56
N ARG A 674 -11.25 7.27 21.39
CA ARG A 674 -11.38 6.11 22.30
C ARG A 674 -10.03 5.65 22.86
N ARG A 675 -9.79 5.88 24.17
CA ARG A 675 -8.60 5.46 24.95
C ARG A 675 -8.09 4.05 24.61
N ASP A 676 -9.00 3.07 24.59
CA ASP A 676 -8.63 1.65 24.51
C ASP A 676 -8.46 1.15 23.06
N LEU A 677 -8.70 2.01 22.06
CA LEU A 677 -8.43 1.73 20.66
C LEU A 677 -6.97 2.10 20.33
N LEU A 678 -6.16 1.06 20.09
CA LEU A 678 -4.75 1.18 19.78
C LEU A 678 -4.46 0.66 18.36
N PHE A 679 -3.43 1.20 17.72
CA PHE A 679 -2.91 0.78 16.42
C PHE A 679 -1.42 0.45 16.54
N LEU A 680 -0.95 -0.56 15.80
CA LEU A 680 0.42 -1.06 15.86
C LEU A 680 0.98 -1.25 14.45
N GLY A 681 2.04 -0.53 14.11
CA GLY A 681 2.89 -0.82 12.95
C GLY A 681 3.81 -1.99 13.27
N ALA A 682 3.84 -3.02 12.42
CA ALA A 682 4.56 -4.25 12.65
C ALA A 682 5.14 -4.84 11.36
N GLU A 683 6.06 -5.79 11.50
CA GLU A 683 6.86 -6.36 10.39
C GLU A 683 6.02 -7.07 9.31
N PHE A 684 4.82 -7.55 9.66
CA PHE A 684 3.94 -8.27 8.74
C PHE A 684 2.54 -7.63 8.62
N GLY A 685 2.44 -6.32 8.80
CA GLY A 685 1.21 -5.54 8.58
C GLY A 685 0.89 -4.53 9.69
N ILE A 686 -0.26 -3.86 9.58
CA ILE A 686 -0.83 -3.05 10.66
C ILE A 686 -1.82 -3.90 11.46
N TYR A 687 -1.80 -3.77 12.78
CA TYR A 687 -2.80 -4.35 13.68
C TYR A 687 -3.57 -3.23 14.40
N PHE A 688 -4.82 -3.49 14.79
CA PHE A 688 -5.52 -2.67 15.77
C PHE A 688 -6.03 -3.50 16.95
N SER A 689 -6.10 -2.89 18.12
CA SER A 689 -6.71 -3.45 19.33
C SER A 689 -7.94 -2.63 19.69
N PRO A 690 -9.13 -3.24 19.86
CA PRO A 690 -10.30 -2.55 20.41
C PRO A 690 -10.31 -2.45 21.95
N ASN A 691 -9.34 -3.06 22.65
CA ASN A 691 -9.39 -3.35 24.08
C ASN A 691 -8.02 -3.29 24.80
N GLY A 692 -7.28 -2.19 24.63
CA GLY A 692 -6.07 -1.88 25.41
C GLY A 692 -4.89 -2.83 25.20
N GLY A 693 -4.84 -3.51 24.04
CA GLY A 693 -3.83 -4.48 23.68
C GLY A 693 -4.09 -5.90 24.20
N THR A 694 -5.31 -6.19 24.67
CA THR A 694 -5.71 -7.56 25.03
C THR A 694 -5.85 -8.45 23.79
N ASN A 695 -6.40 -7.92 22.69
CA ASN A 695 -6.57 -8.60 21.42
C ASN A 695 -6.19 -7.70 20.22
N TRP A 696 -5.49 -8.25 19.24
CA TRP A 696 -4.95 -7.54 18.08
C TRP A 696 -5.41 -8.17 16.76
N TYR A 697 -6.02 -7.35 15.90
CA TYR A 697 -6.61 -7.77 14.64
C TYR A 697 -5.85 -7.14 13.46
N LYS A 698 -5.29 -7.97 12.56
CA LYS A 698 -4.53 -7.51 11.38
C LYS A 698 -5.45 -6.85 10.35
N LEU A 699 -5.21 -5.57 10.07
CA LEU A 699 -5.81 -4.85 8.95
C LEU A 699 -5.14 -5.34 7.65
N SER A 700 -5.82 -6.27 6.96
CA SER A 700 -5.29 -7.00 5.79
C SER A 700 -6.09 -6.80 4.50
N GLY A 701 -7.11 -5.93 4.52
CA GLY A 701 -7.81 -5.53 3.30
C GLY A 701 -6.93 -4.63 2.42
N GLY A 702 -6.72 -5.00 1.16
CA GLY A 702 -6.04 -4.14 0.17
C GLY A 702 -4.53 -3.95 0.36
N VAL A 703 -3.88 -4.74 1.23
CA VAL A 703 -2.45 -4.62 1.57
C VAL A 703 -1.78 -6.01 1.59
N PRO A 704 -0.58 -6.16 1.02
CA PRO A 704 0.16 -7.43 1.03
C PRO A 704 0.79 -7.73 2.41
N THR A 705 1.48 -8.86 2.54
CA THR A 705 2.46 -9.01 3.61
C THR A 705 3.60 -8.02 3.40
N ILE A 706 3.76 -7.05 4.30
CA ILE A 706 4.83 -6.03 4.25
C ILE A 706 5.04 -5.41 5.64
N SER A 707 6.26 -4.96 5.90
CA SER A 707 6.61 -4.22 7.13
C SER A 707 6.09 -2.79 7.12
N PHE A 708 5.41 -2.40 8.20
CA PHE A 708 5.04 -1.02 8.50
C PHE A 708 5.94 -0.45 9.60
N ARG A 709 6.90 0.39 9.21
CA ARG A 709 7.92 0.96 10.13
C ARG A 709 7.43 2.18 10.90
N ASP A 710 6.39 2.85 10.41
CA ASP A 710 5.69 3.91 11.12
C ASP A 710 4.19 3.96 10.74
N VAL A 711 3.34 4.39 11.66
CA VAL A 711 1.90 4.62 11.45
C VAL A 711 1.48 5.88 12.20
N LYS A 712 0.63 6.72 11.59
CA LYS A 712 0.10 7.95 12.19
C LYS A 712 -1.38 8.13 11.89
N LEU A 713 -2.09 8.77 12.83
CA LEU A 713 -3.54 9.00 12.74
C LEU A 713 -3.83 10.48 12.40
N HIS A 714 -4.43 10.73 11.23
CA HIS A 714 -4.84 12.09 10.86
C HIS A 714 -6.13 12.48 11.61
N ARG A 715 -5.99 13.38 12.59
CA ARG A 715 -7.06 13.65 13.57
C ARG A 715 -8.33 14.25 12.98
N ARG A 716 -8.23 15.16 11.99
CA ARG A 716 -9.41 15.78 11.35
C ARG A 716 -10.22 14.77 10.52
N ASP A 717 -9.55 14.08 9.61
CA ASP A 717 -10.22 13.28 8.57
C ASP A 717 -10.49 11.82 9.01
N ASN A 718 -9.96 11.44 10.18
CA ASN A 718 -9.98 10.09 10.76
C ASN A 718 -9.36 9.04 9.83
N ASP A 719 -8.29 9.42 9.13
CA ASP A 719 -7.53 8.52 8.27
C ASP A 719 -6.33 7.93 9.04
N LEU A 720 -6.09 6.62 8.86
CA LEU A 720 -4.90 5.93 9.37
C LEU A 720 -3.91 5.80 8.22
N VAL A 721 -2.71 6.36 8.38
CA VAL A 721 -1.64 6.33 7.37
C VAL A 721 -0.52 5.44 7.87
N GLY A 722 -0.09 4.48 7.04
CA GLY A 722 1.05 3.61 7.32
C GLY A 722 2.15 3.77 6.28
N ALA A 723 3.39 3.86 6.76
CA ALA A 723 4.61 3.89 5.96
C ALA A 723 5.19 2.48 5.86
N THR A 724 5.31 1.94 4.64
CA THR A 724 5.88 0.61 4.45
C THR A 724 7.34 0.66 4.06
N PHE A 725 8.10 -0.34 4.51
CA PHE A 725 9.45 -0.58 4.03
C PHE A 725 9.41 -1.50 2.80
N GLY A 726 8.98 -0.97 1.64
CA GLY A 726 9.04 -1.71 0.36
C GLY A 726 7.79 -1.71 -0.52
N ARG A 727 6.71 -1.00 -0.17
CA ARG A 727 5.47 -0.90 -0.98
C ARG A 727 4.83 0.50 -0.96
N GLY A 728 5.59 1.54 -0.62
CA GLY A 728 5.11 2.93 -0.51
C GLY A 728 4.28 3.22 0.75
N PHE A 729 3.37 4.20 0.67
CA PHE A 729 2.40 4.48 1.76
C PHE A 729 1.04 3.84 1.50
N TYR A 730 0.33 3.53 2.58
CA TYR A 730 -1.07 3.07 2.56
C TYR A 730 -1.95 3.94 3.46
N ILE A 731 -3.20 4.17 3.04
CA ILE A 731 -4.21 4.91 3.81
C ILE A 731 -5.44 4.01 4.03
N LEU A 732 -5.84 3.80 5.28
CA LEU A 732 -7.22 3.43 5.61
C LEU A 732 -8.04 4.72 5.67
N ASP A 733 -8.78 4.99 4.59
CA ASP A 733 -9.72 6.12 4.52
C ASP A 733 -10.85 5.91 5.55
N ASP A 734 -11.02 6.83 6.50
CA ASP A 734 -12.00 6.80 7.61
C ASP A 734 -11.99 5.50 8.45
N TYR A 735 -11.21 5.48 9.53
CA TYR A 735 -11.16 4.38 10.51
C TYR A 735 -12.26 4.45 11.58
N THR A 736 -13.18 5.42 11.54
CA THR A 736 -14.27 5.57 12.55
C THR A 736 -15.08 4.28 12.79
N PRO A 737 -15.36 3.42 11.80
CA PRO A 737 -16.00 2.12 12.04
C PRO A 737 -15.27 1.23 13.08
N LEU A 738 -13.94 1.34 13.23
CA LEU A 738 -13.18 0.59 14.25
C LEU A 738 -13.50 1.06 15.67
N ARG A 739 -13.78 2.36 15.88
CA ARG A 739 -14.22 2.90 17.19
C ARG A 739 -15.58 2.36 17.60
N GLU A 740 -16.47 2.18 16.62
CA GLU A 740 -17.81 1.65 16.82
C GLU A 740 -17.78 0.12 16.98
N ILE A 741 -16.88 -0.59 16.28
CA ILE A 741 -16.59 -2.00 16.55
C ILE A 741 -16.08 -2.18 17.99
N ALA A 742 -15.16 -1.33 18.45
CA ALA A 742 -14.71 -1.26 19.84
C ALA A 742 -15.80 -0.74 20.83
N ALA A 743 -16.90 -0.18 20.33
CA ALA A 743 -18.11 0.13 21.11
C ALA A 743 -19.10 -1.06 21.17
N GLY A 744 -18.80 -2.17 20.49
CA GLY A 744 -19.68 -3.33 20.38
C GLY A 744 -20.74 -3.23 19.26
N ALA A 745 -20.56 -2.37 18.24
CA ALA A 745 -21.55 -2.21 17.16
C ALA A 745 -21.92 -3.51 16.42
N LEU A 746 -21.00 -4.48 16.35
CA LEU A 746 -21.24 -5.81 15.77
C LEU A 746 -22.27 -6.66 16.56
N ALA A 747 -22.64 -6.21 17.77
CA ALA A 747 -23.69 -6.79 18.60
C ALA A 747 -25.12 -6.51 18.06
N GLN A 748 -25.29 -5.57 17.12
CA GLN A 748 -26.58 -5.22 16.53
C GLN A 748 -26.97 -6.13 15.35
N GLU A 749 -28.23 -6.09 14.92
CA GLU A 749 -28.67 -6.70 13.66
C GLU A 749 -27.97 -6.04 12.46
N ALA A 750 -27.93 -4.70 12.47
CA ALA A 750 -27.31 -3.88 11.45
C ALA A 750 -26.96 -2.50 12.00
N THR A 751 -25.89 -1.91 11.48
CA THR A 751 -25.40 -0.58 11.89
C THR A 751 -24.97 0.21 10.67
N LEU A 752 -25.48 1.43 10.50
CA LEU A 752 -24.85 2.45 9.65
C LEU A 752 -23.86 3.22 10.54
N PHE A 753 -22.57 3.16 10.21
CA PHE A 753 -21.53 3.83 10.98
C PHE A 753 -21.57 5.35 10.75
N PRO A 754 -21.04 6.19 11.66
CA PRO A 754 -20.90 7.63 11.45
C PRO A 754 -20.24 7.94 10.11
N VAL A 755 -20.74 8.99 9.44
CA VAL A 755 -20.32 9.37 8.09
C VAL A 755 -19.48 10.64 8.21
N ARG A 756 -18.20 10.58 7.82
CA ARG A 756 -17.35 11.78 7.82
C ARG A 756 -17.85 12.84 6.82
N GLU A 757 -17.43 14.08 7.06
CA GLU A 757 -17.75 15.21 6.19
C GLU A 757 -17.21 14.99 4.77
N ALA A 758 -17.93 15.47 3.77
CA ALA A 758 -17.64 15.23 2.36
C ALA A 758 -17.31 16.52 1.61
N TRP A 759 -16.17 16.52 0.90
CA TRP A 759 -15.72 17.67 0.13
C TRP A 759 -16.48 17.81 -1.20
N TRP A 760 -17.14 18.96 -1.36
CA TRP A 760 -17.92 19.32 -2.54
C TRP A 760 -17.05 20.05 -3.56
N TYR A 761 -16.80 19.38 -4.69
CA TYR A 761 -16.11 19.90 -5.85
C TYR A 761 -16.55 19.16 -7.13
N VAL A 762 -16.10 19.64 -8.29
CA VAL A 762 -16.21 18.90 -9.55
C VAL A 762 -14.85 18.25 -9.81
N PRO A 763 -14.73 16.90 -9.87
CA PRO A 763 -13.46 16.24 -10.16
C PRO A 763 -12.94 16.59 -11.56
N SER A 764 -11.78 17.26 -11.59
CA SER A 764 -11.15 17.71 -12.83
C SER A 764 -10.60 16.55 -13.65
N GLN A 765 -10.37 16.78 -14.94
CA GLN A 765 -9.78 15.83 -15.87
C GLN A 765 -8.53 16.45 -16.52
N PRO A 766 -7.33 16.34 -15.90
CA PRO A 766 -6.08 16.90 -16.41
C PRO A 766 -5.54 16.22 -17.66
N ALA A 767 -5.54 14.88 -17.71
CA ALA A 767 -5.28 14.15 -18.96
C ALA A 767 -6.46 14.32 -19.95
N GLN A 768 -6.24 14.03 -21.24
CA GLN A 768 -7.26 14.24 -22.30
C GLN A 768 -8.61 13.56 -22.04
N ALA A 769 -8.60 12.39 -21.37
CA ALA A 769 -9.77 11.61 -21.02
C ALA A 769 -9.44 10.67 -19.83
N PRO A 770 -10.47 10.13 -19.14
CA PRO A 770 -10.30 8.98 -18.24
C PRO A 770 -9.45 7.87 -18.87
N GLY A 771 -8.58 7.25 -18.07
CA GLY A 771 -7.61 6.26 -18.55
C GLY A 771 -6.37 6.85 -19.24
N ARG A 772 -6.20 8.18 -19.21
CA ARG A 772 -4.95 8.89 -19.56
C ARG A 772 -4.33 8.49 -20.93
N PRO A 773 -5.10 8.45 -22.04
CA PRO A 773 -4.66 7.85 -23.30
C PRO A 773 -3.44 8.54 -23.96
N THR A 774 -3.11 9.78 -23.56
CA THR A 774 -1.94 10.53 -24.03
C THR A 774 -0.62 10.11 -23.37
N LYS A 775 -0.64 9.20 -22.40
CA LYS A 775 0.50 8.90 -21.51
C LYS A 775 1.11 7.50 -21.66
N GLY A 776 0.44 6.57 -22.35
CA GLY A 776 0.85 5.16 -22.38
C GLY A 776 0.29 4.35 -21.20
N SER A 777 0.76 3.11 -21.06
CA SER A 777 0.31 2.18 -20.00
C SER A 777 1.30 2.06 -18.84
N ASP A 778 2.45 2.73 -18.95
CA ASP A 778 3.55 2.79 -17.99
C ASP A 778 3.49 4.03 -17.07
N ASP A 779 2.70 5.05 -17.38
CA ASP A 779 2.49 6.22 -16.50
C ASP A 779 1.71 5.80 -15.23
N TYR A 780 2.40 5.79 -14.07
CA TYR A 780 1.83 5.32 -12.80
C TYR A 780 0.88 6.33 -12.13
N THR A 781 -0.22 5.80 -11.61
CA THR A 781 -1.14 6.49 -10.71
C THR A 781 -1.63 5.57 -9.61
N ALA A 782 -1.71 6.07 -8.38
CA ALA A 782 -2.54 5.50 -7.36
C ALA A 782 -3.94 6.12 -7.38
N GLU A 783 -4.97 5.36 -7.02
CA GLU A 783 -6.35 5.86 -7.01
C GLU A 783 -6.59 6.89 -5.89
N ASN A 784 -7.52 7.81 -6.15
CA ASN A 784 -8.18 8.58 -5.09
C ASN A 784 -9.25 7.71 -4.40
N PRO A 785 -9.65 8.00 -3.14
CA PRO A 785 -10.82 7.36 -2.57
C PRO A 785 -12.07 7.78 -3.38
N PRO A 786 -13.13 6.95 -3.42
CA PRO A 786 -14.34 7.26 -4.18
C PRO A 786 -14.89 8.66 -3.88
N PHE A 787 -15.16 9.44 -4.94
CA PHE A 787 -15.61 10.82 -4.81
C PHE A 787 -16.92 10.93 -4.01
N GLY A 788 -16.95 11.88 -3.08
CA GLY A 788 -18.12 12.25 -2.29
C GLY A 788 -18.13 11.67 -0.88
N ALA A 789 -19.32 11.33 -0.37
CA ALA A 789 -19.50 10.84 1.00
C ALA A 789 -19.32 9.32 1.07
N ILE A 790 -18.43 8.85 1.94
CA ILE A 790 -18.19 7.41 2.18
C ILE A 790 -19.18 6.92 3.24
N LEU A 791 -19.96 5.89 2.88
CA LEU A 791 -21.03 5.33 3.70
C LEU A 791 -20.66 3.89 4.06
N THR A 792 -20.25 3.67 5.31
CA THR A 792 -19.87 2.34 5.81
C THR A 792 -21.01 1.76 6.66
N TYR A 793 -21.36 0.50 6.48
CA TYR A 793 -22.37 -0.19 7.29
C TYR A 793 -22.01 -1.65 7.57
N TYR A 794 -22.65 -2.25 8.57
CA TYR A 794 -22.53 -3.65 8.94
C TYR A 794 -23.90 -4.34 8.92
N LEU A 795 -23.92 -5.60 8.49
CA LEU A 795 -25.04 -6.53 8.55
C LEU A 795 -24.60 -7.81 9.28
N ARG A 796 -25.24 -8.13 10.40
CA ARG A 796 -24.99 -9.38 11.15
C ARG A 796 -25.39 -10.61 10.35
N GLU A 797 -26.46 -10.52 9.56
CA GLU A 797 -26.95 -11.59 8.69
C GLU A 797 -27.26 -11.01 7.30
N ALA A 798 -27.11 -11.81 6.26
CA ALA A 798 -27.56 -11.42 4.93
C ALA A 798 -29.11 -11.47 4.89
N PRO A 799 -29.80 -10.47 4.31
CA PRO A 799 -31.23 -10.61 4.07
C PRO A 799 -31.45 -11.71 3.02
N THR A 800 -32.34 -12.67 3.31
CA THR A 800 -32.59 -13.85 2.47
C THR A 800 -34.01 -13.86 1.91
N THR A 801 -34.17 -14.50 0.75
CA THR A 801 -35.48 -14.88 0.20
C THR A 801 -36.11 -16.03 0.99
N ALA A 802 -37.43 -16.22 0.88
CA ALA A 802 -38.13 -17.38 1.41
C ALA A 802 -37.59 -18.72 0.83
N ARG A 803 -37.07 -18.67 -0.41
CA ARG A 803 -36.35 -19.77 -1.06
C ARG A 803 -35.03 -20.11 -0.36
N GLU A 804 -34.19 -19.13 -0.08
CA GLU A 804 -32.90 -19.34 0.60
C GLU A 804 -33.11 -19.80 2.04
N ALA A 805 -34.05 -19.20 2.77
CA ALA A 805 -34.45 -19.64 4.11
C ALA A 805 -34.96 -21.08 4.14
N ARG A 806 -35.71 -21.50 3.10
CA ARG A 806 -36.06 -22.92 2.88
C ARG A 806 -34.79 -23.75 2.68
N GLN A 807 -33.95 -23.41 1.70
CA GLN A 807 -32.76 -24.21 1.35
C GLN A 807 -31.78 -24.35 2.52
N ALA A 808 -31.65 -23.34 3.39
CA ALA A 808 -30.91 -23.42 4.65
C ALA A 808 -31.52 -24.46 5.62
N THR A 809 -32.85 -24.44 5.80
CA THR A 809 -33.57 -25.42 6.61
C THR A 809 -33.39 -26.84 6.06
N GLU A 810 -33.50 -27.02 4.74
CA GLU A 810 -33.27 -28.31 4.08
C GLU A 810 -31.82 -28.80 4.23
N LYS A 811 -30.83 -27.89 4.24
CA LYS A 811 -29.42 -28.24 4.50
C LYS A 811 -29.27 -28.86 5.88
N THR A 812 -29.84 -28.24 6.92
CA THR A 812 -29.81 -28.76 8.29
C THR A 812 -30.55 -30.10 8.44
N LEU A 813 -31.60 -30.36 7.65
CA LEU A 813 -32.25 -31.67 7.60
C LEU A 813 -31.35 -32.74 6.94
N ARG A 814 -30.72 -32.42 5.80
CA ARG A 814 -29.74 -33.30 5.13
C ARG A 814 -28.53 -33.61 6.02
N GLU A 815 -27.99 -32.62 6.73
CA GLU A 815 -26.89 -32.77 7.69
C GLU A 815 -27.24 -33.67 8.87
N ARG A 816 -28.53 -33.78 9.22
CA ARG A 816 -29.06 -34.69 10.25
C ARG A 816 -29.53 -36.03 9.67
N ASN A 817 -29.32 -36.26 8.38
CA ASN A 817 -29.83 -37.41 7.62
C ASN A 817 -31.33 -37.65 7.79
N ALA A 818 -32.11 -36.56 7.88
CA ALA A 818 -33.55 -36.55 8.08
C ALA A 818 -34.30 -36.19 6.79
N ASP A 819 -35.54 -36.65 6.67
CA ASP A 819 -36.40 -36.37 5.51
C ASP A 819 -36.58 -34.87 5.28
N VAL A 820 -36.46 -34.45 4.02
CA VAL A 820 -36.78 -33.08 3.57
C VAL A 820 -38.23 -33.05 3.09
N PRO A 821 -39.16 -32.44 3.83
CA PRO A 821 -40.58 -32.42 3.45
C PRO A 821 -40.80 -31.55 2.21
N PHE A 822 -41.69 -32.00 1.32
CA PHE A 822 -42.05 -31.23 0.12
C PHE A 822 -42.75 -29.90 0.51
N PRO A 823 -42.24 -28.73 0.08
CA PRO A 823 -42.76 -27.43 0.52
C PRO A 823 -44.14 -27.04 -0.03
N GLY A 824 -44.70 -27.79 -0.99
CA GLY A 824 -45.96 -27.46 -1.67
C GLY A 824 -45.77 -26.54 -2.88
N PHE A 825 -46.56 -26.76 -3.94
CA PHE A 825 -46.43 -26.00 -5.19
C PHE A 825 -46.78 -24.52 -5.06
N ASP A 826 -47.72 -24.14 -4.18
CA ASP A 826 -48.08 -22.73 -4.01
C ASP A 826 -46.99 -21.92 -3.29
N ARG A 827 -46.28 -22.55 -2.34
CA ARG A 827 -45.05 -21.98 -1.75
C ARG A 827 -43.95 -21.84 -2.79
N LEU A 828 -43.72 -22.87 -3.61
CA LEU A 828 -42.73 -22.80 -4.70
C LEU A 828 -43.09 -21.73 -5.75
N ARG A 829 -44.39 -21.49 -6.01
CA ARG A 829 -44.85 -20.40 -6.88
C ARG A 829 -44.62 -19.03 -6.26
N ALA A 830 -44.86 -18.86 -4.96
CA ALA A 830 -44.55 -17.64 -4.24
C ALA A 830 -43.04 -17.34 -4.23
N GLU A 831 -42.21 -18.34 -3.93
CA GLU A 831 -40.74 -18.27 -3.99
C GLU A 831 -40.20 -17.99 -5.40
N ALA A 832 -40.92 -18.37 -6.46
CA ALA A 832 -40.55 -18.09 -7.85
C ALA A 832 -41.00 -16.70 -8.34
N LEU A 833 -41.87 -16.01 -7.58
CA LEU A 833 -42.35 -14.65 -7.84
C LEU A 833 -41.78 -13.62 -6.86
N GLU A 834 -40.93 -14.06 -5.92
CA GLU A 834 -40.30 -13.21 -4.92
C GLU A 834 -39.12 -12.43 -5.51
N SER A 835 -39.22 -11.10 -5.52
CA SER A 835 -38.08 -10.22 -5.77
C SER A 835 -37.07 -10.30 -4.63
N GLY A 836 -35.84 -10.71 -4.94
CA GLY A 836 -34.75 -10.82 -3.96
C GLY A 836 -34.46 -9.50 -3.22
N PRO A 837 -34.07 -9.56 -1.94
CA PRO A 837 -33.91 -8.36 -1.12
C PRO A 837 -32.72 -7.51 -1.56
N LYS A 838 -32.93 -6.19 -1.65
CA LYS A 838 -31.89 -5.18 -1.90
C LYS A 838 -31.53 -4.45 -0.61
N VAL A 839 -30.24 -4.23 -0.38
CA VAL A 839 -29.74 -3.35 0.67
C VAL A 839 -29.45 -1.98 0.08
N LEU A 840 -30.03 -0.94 0.69
CA LEU A 840 -30.04 0.42 0.16
C LEU A 840 -29.71 1.41 1.28
N VAL A 841 -28.80 2.36 1.00
CA VAL A 841 -28.62 3.54 1.84
C VAL A 841 -29.41 4.69 1.22
N ILE A 842 -30.41 5.18 1.96
CA ILE A 842 -31.27 6.29 1.56
C ILE A 842 -30.63 7.58 2.07
N VAL A 843 -30.25 8.47 1.15
CA VAL A 843 -29.76 9.81 1.46
C VAL A 843 -30.93 10.81 1.35
N SER A 844 -31.11 11.63 2.38
CA SER A 844 -32.08 12.73 2.44
C SER A 844 -31.40 14.06 2.77
N ASP A 845 -31.97 15.16 2.29
CA ASP A 845 -31.52 16.53 2.60
C ASP A 845 -31.90 16.99 4.02
N ALA A 846 -31.50 18.21 4.40
CA ALA A 846 -31.84 18.83 5.68
C ALA A 846 -33.36 19.03 5.93
N ALA A 847 -34.21 18.93 4.89
CA ALA A 847 -35.66 18.94 5.00
C ALA A 847 -36.28 17.53 5.03
N GLY A 848 -35.43 16.48 5.12
CA GLY A 848 -35.83 15.07 5.14
C GLY A 848 -36.21 14.50 3.77
N ARG A 849 -36.15 15.30 2.69
CA ARG A 849 -36.56 14.89 1.34
C ARG A 849 -35.54 13.93 0.76
N GLY A 850 -35.98 12.80 0.21
CA GLY A 850 -35.10 11.80 -0.39
C GLY A 850 -34.38 12.35 -1.63
N VAL A 851 -33.05 12.20 -1.65
CA VAL A 851 -32.14 12.73 -2.67
C VAL A 851 -31.58 11.62 -3.56
N ARG A 852 -31.07 10.55 -2.93
CA ARG A 852 -30.44 9.41 -3.62
C ARG A 852 -30.71 8.12 -2.84
N TRP A 853 -30.92 7.03 -3.55
CA TRP A 853 -30.99 5.68 -2.99
C TRP A 853 -29.80 4.92 -3.57
N ILE A 854 -28.92 4.39 -2.70
CA ILE A 854 -27.61 3.84 -3.08
C ILE A 854 -27.61 2.35 -2.76
N GLU A 855 -27.57 1.51 -3.78
CA GLU A 855 -27.57 0.06 -3.61
C GLU A 855 -26.19 -0.43 -3.16
N GLY A 856 -26.17 -1.36 -2.21
CA GLY A 856 -24.95 -1.94 -1.68
C GLY A 856 -25.03 -3.47 -1.50
N PRO A 857 -23.92 -4.14 -1.15
CA PRO A 857 -23.88 -5.59 -1.05
C PRO A 857 -24.85 -6.17 -0.03
N ALA A 858 -25.82 -6.96 -0.50
CA ALA A 858 -26.77 -7.70 0.35
C ALA A 858 -26.13 -8.97 0.98
N LYS A 859 -25.01 -8.80 1.71
CA LYS A 859 -24.22 -9.89 2.30
C LYS A 859 -24.00 -9.65 3.79
N GLN A 860 -23.75 -10.73 4.54
CA GLN A 860 -23.24 -10.63 5.92
C GLN A 860 -21.87 -9.93 5.92
N GLY A 861 -21.57 -9.16 6.98
CA GLY A 861 -20.30 -8.48 7.18
C GLY A 861 -20.39 -6.95 7.10
N LEU A 862 -19.22 -6.31 7.09
CA LEU A 862 -19.07 -4.87 6.92
C LEU A 862 -18.92 -4.54 5.43
N HIS A 863 -19.55 -3.46 4.98
CA HIS A 863 -19.54 -2.99 3.59
C HIS A 863 -19.36 -1.48 3.53
N ARG A 864 -18.78 -1.01 2.42
CA ARG A 864 -18.54 0.41 2.17
C ARG A 864 -19.02 0.76 0.76
N VAL A 865 -19.85 1.80 0.66
CA VAL A 865 -20.33 2.39 -0.60
C VAL A 865 -20.12 3.90 -0.57
N SER A 866 -20.23 4.59 -1.69
CA SER A 866 -20.11 6.05 -1.73
C SER A 866 -21.35 6.72 -2.34
N TRP A 867 -21.65 7.93 -1.88
CA TRP A 867 -22.52 8.86 -2.56
C TRP A 867 -21.67 9.89 -3.31
N ASP A 868 -21.79 9.94 -4.63
CA ASP A 868 -21.12 10.88 -5.54
C ASP A 868 -21.61 12.34 -5.43
N LEU A 869 -22.31 12.69 -4.35
CA LEU A 869 -22.93 13.99 -4.09
C LEU A 869 -23.93 14.46 -5.16
N ARG A 870 -24.35 13.58 -6.08
CA ARG A 870 -25.26 13.92 -7.20
C ARG A 870 -26.67 13.40 -6.99
N GLY A 871 -27.59 14.06 -7.69
CA GLY A 871 -28.98 13.61 -7.86
C GLY A 871 -29.12 12.46 -8.86
N PRO A 872 -30.35 11.97 -9.10
CA PRO A 872 -30.63 11.02 -10.16
C PRO A 872 -30.33 11.59 -11.56
N ASP A 873 -29.98 10.70 -12.50
CA ASP A 873 -30.02 11.01 -13.93
C ASP A 873 -31.47 11.39 -14.32
N PRO A 874 -31.72 12.54 -14.97
CA PRO A 874 -33.05 12.91 -15.43
C PRO A 874 -33.52 12.16 -16.70
N ASN A 875 -32.65 11.41 -17.38
CA ASN A 875 -33.05 10.68 -18.59
C ASN A 875 -33.93 9.45 -18.25
N PRO A 876 -34.72 8.92 -19.21
CA PRO A 876 -35.51 7.71 -19.02
C PRO A 876 -34.63 6.50 -18.67
N VAL A 877 -35.12 5.64 -17.79
CA VAL A 877 -34.38 4.44 -17.35
C VAL A 877 -34.22 3.46 -18.52
N ASP A 878 -32.97 3.26 -18.93
CA ASP A 878 -32.57 2.26 -19.90
C ASP A 878 -32.19 0.94 -19.19
N LEU A 879 -32.82 -0.16 -19.61
CA LEU A 879 -32.57 -1.52 -19.10
C LEU A 879 -31.63 -2.32 -20.02
N SER A 880 -31.13 -1.72 -21.11
CA SER A 880 -30.21 -2.34 -22.06
C SER A 880 -29.12 -1.36 -22.49
N PRO A 881 -28.35 -0.79 -21.53
CA PRO A 881 -27.30 0.17 -21.83
C PRO A 881 -26.24 -0.40 -22.79
N PRO A 882 -25.66 0.42 -23.67
CA PRO A 882 -24.69 -0.04 -24.64
C PRO A 882 -23.46 -0.65 -23.95
N GLY A 883 -23.08 -1.86 -24.37
CA GLY A 883 -21.96 -2.62 -23.80
C GLY A 883 -20.57 -2.02 -24.05
N PHE A 884 -20.48 -0.97 -24.86
CA PHE A 884 -19.30 -0.13 -25.01
C PHE A 884 -19.66 1.33 -24.73
N ARG A 885 -18.79 2.02 -23.99
CA ARG A 885 -18.77 3.48 -23.84
C ARG A 885 -17.38 3.98 -24.19
N PRO A 886 -17.23 5.06 -24.97
CA PRO A 886 -15.92 5.63 -25.26
C PRO A 886 -15.31 6.26 -23.99
N PRO A 887 -13.97 6.39 -23.88
CA PRO A 887 -13.32 6.93 -22.69
C PRO A 887 -13.79 8.33 -22.25
N TRP A 888 -14.20 9.18 -23.22
CA TRP A 888 -14.76 10.51 -22.97
C TRP A 888 -16.26 10.51 -22.59
N GLY A 889 -16.90 9.34 -22.53
CA GLY A 889 -18.31 9.17 -22.17
C GLY A 889 -18.49 8.91 -20.69
N ASP A 890 -18.71 9.97 -19.91
CA ASP A 890 -19.06 9.89 -18.49
C ASP A 890 -20.33 9.02 -18.26
N ALA A 891 -20.40 8.32 -17.13
CA ALA A 891 -21.58 7.55 -16.76
C ALA A 891 -22.79 8.46 -16.48
N ALA A 892 -23.98 8.03 -16.90
CA ALA A 892 -25.22 8.80 -16.76
C ALA A 892 -25.53 9.12 -15.28
N ARG A 893 -25.62 10.41 -14.96
CA ARG A 893 -25.67 10.96 -13.60
C ARG A 893 -26.42 12.28 -13.55
N GLY A 894 -26.94 12.66 -12.40
CA GLY A 894 -27.50 13.99 -12.18
C GLY A 894 -26.44 15.09 -11.97
N PRO A 895 -26.88 16.33 -11.71
CA PRO A 895 -26.00 17.38 -11.21
C PRO A 895 -25.67 17.19 -9.73
N LEU A 896 -24.67 17.93 -9.27
CA LEU A 896 -24.34 18.00 -7.85
C LEU A 896 -25.51 18.58 -7.03
N MET A 897 -25.73 18.00 -5.86
CA MET A 897 -26.62 18.57 -4.84
C MET A 897 -25.91 19.72 -4.12
N ALA A 898 -26.65 20.64 -3.50
CA ALA A 898 -26.05 21.79 -2.83
C ALA A 898 -25.19 21.38 -1.61
N PRO A 899 -24.10 22.12 -1.28
CA PRO A 899 -23.45 22.01 0.02
C PRO A 899 -24.43 22.22 1.19
N GLY A 900 -24.14 21.61 2.33
CA GLY A 900 -24.98 21.67 3.53
C GLY A 900 -25.15 20.32 4.21
N ARG A 901 -26.16 20.22 5.09
CA ARG A 901 -26.40 19.03 5.93
C ARG A 901 -27.26 17.97 5.23
N TYR A 902 -26.83 16.72 5.33
CA TYR A 902 -27.53 15.54 4.80
C TYR A 902 -27.70 14.48 5.88
N THR A 903 -28.59 13.52 5.62
CA THR A 903 -28.81 12.34 6.45
C THR A 903 -28.75 11.09 5.59
N ALA A 904 -28.18 10.01 6.11
CA ALA A 904 -28.15 8.68 5.50
C ALA A 904 -28.87 7.67 6.43
N GLN A 905 -29.66 6.76 5.86
CA GLN A 905 -30.34 5.69 6.57
C GLN A 905 -30.21 4.38 5.80
N LEU A 906 -29.72 3.34 6.45
CA LEU A 906 -29.71 1.98 5.90
C LEU A 906 -31.14 1.39 5.87
N ALA A 907 -31.48 0.67 4.82
CA ALA A 907 -32.75 -0.04 4.67
C ALA A 907 -32.60 -1.33 3.83
N VAL A 908 -33.50 -2.29 4.06
CA VAL A 908 -33.74 -3.43 3.18
C VAL A 908 -35.06 -3.23 2.45
N VAL A 909 -35.06 -3.49 1.14
CA VAL A 909 -36.26 -3.49 0.29
C VAL A 909 -36.49 -4.91 -0.22
N SER A 910 -37.71 -5.43 -0.05
CA SER A 910 -38.10 -6.78 -0.47
C SER A 910 -39.58 -6.80 -0.88
N ALA A 911 -40.11 -7.98 -1.23
CA ALA A 911 -41.53 -8.16 -1.50
C ALA A 911 -42.46 -7.75 -0.33
N SER A 912 -41.96 -7.70 0.92
CA SER A 912 -42.72 -7.22 2.09
C SER A 912 -42.58 -5.71 2.35
N GLY A 913 -41.98 -4.94 1.44
CA GLY A 913 -41.82 -3.48 1.54
C GLY A 913 -40.42 -3.03 1.97
N VAL A 914 -40.35 -1.86 2.61
CA VAL A 914 -39.10 -1.17 2.99
C VAL A 914 -38.91 -1.19 4.51
N ARG A 915 -37.90 -1.92 5.01
CA ARG A 915 -37.54 -1.97 6.43
C ARG A 915 -36.27 -1.14 6.67
N ARG A 916 -36.38 -0.07 7.46
CA ARG A 916 -35.20 0.72 7.91
C ARG A 916 -34.40 -0.08 8.95
N LEU A 917 -33.08 0.04 8.89
CA LEU A 917 -32.11 -0.69 9.71
C LEU A 917 -31.17 0.28 10.43
N GLY A 918 -31.01 0.09 11.74
CA GLY A 918 -30.16 0.95 12.57
C GLY A 918 -30.58 2.43 12.58
N THR A 919 -29.74 3.26 13.20
CA THR A 919 -29.96 4.71 13.32
C THR A 919 -29.55 5.44 12.03
N ALA A 920 -30.29 6.50 11.67
CA ALA A 920 -29.85 7.43 10.63
C ALA A 920 -28.63 8.24 11.09
N GLN A 921 -27.68 8.47 10.18
CA GLN A 921 -26.46 9.23 10.43
C GLN A 921 -26.53 10.58 9.73
N SER A 922 -26.13 11.65 10.42
CA SER A 922 -26.10 13.02 9.87
C SER A 922 -24.66 13.41 9.52
N PHE A 923 -24.46 14.06 8.37
CA PHE A 923 -23.15 14.52 7.90
C PHE A 923 -23.27 15.86 7.16
N GLU A 924 -22.14 16.51 6.93
CA GLU A 924 -22.06 17.77 6.19
C GLU A 924 -21.29 17.61 4.87
N VAL A 925 -21.75 18.30 3.84
CA VAL A 925 -21.14 18.39 2.51
C VAL A 925 -20.60 19.81 2.36
N LYS A 926 -19.27 19.98 2.43
CA LYS A 926 -18.60 21.29 2.53
C LYS A 926 -17.87 21.66 1.23
N PRO A 927 -17.97 22.90 0.72
CA PRO A 927 -17.25 23.32 -0.48
C PRO A 927 -15.74 23.32 -0.23
N VAL A 928 -14.94 22.84 -1.18
CA VAL A 928 -13.47 22.92 -1.05
C VAL A 928 -13.01 24.39 -1.01
N PRO A 929 -12.05 24.74 -0.12
CA PRO A 929 -11.72 26.14 0.21
C PRO A 929 -11.11 26.92 -0.97
N THR A 930 -10.62 26.23 -2.00
CA THR A 930 -10.10 26.79 -3.26
C THR A 930 -11.20 27.30 -4.19
N ALA A 931 -12.19 28.01 -3.68
CA ALA A 931 -13.32 28.57 -4.44
C ALA A 931 -13.10 30.04 -4.82
N PRO A 932 -13.57 30.51 -6.00
CA PRO A 932 -13.60 31.93 -6.31
C PRO A 932 -14.49 32.71 -5.33
N ALA A 933 -14.02 33.86 -4.87
CA ALA A 933 -14.78 34.73 -3.98
C ALA A 933 -16.12 35.16 -4.59
N GLY A 934 -17.18 35.21 -3.77
CA GLY A 934 -18.53 35.55 -4.22
C GLY A 934 -19.31 34.41 -4.91
N THR A 935 -18.79 33.18 -4.92
CA THR A 935 -19.53 32.01 -5.45
C THR A 935 -20.60 31.56 -4.45
N ASP A 936 -21.88 31.62 -4.83
CA ASP A 936 -22.98 31.01 -4.09
C ASP A 936 -23.25 29.59 -4.61
N PHE A 937 -22.70 28.59 -3.92
CA PHE A 937 -22.86 27.18 -4.30
C PHE A 937 -24.29 26.67 -4.17
N VAL A 938 -25.11 27.28 -3.30
CA VAL A 938 -26.51 26.87 -3.07
C VAL A 938 -27.37 27.32 -4.25
N VAL A 939 -27.20 28.58 -4.69
CA VAL A 939 -27.88 29.10 -5.89
C VAL A 939 -27.36 28.43 -7.17
N ALA A 940 -26.04 28.16 -7.27
CA ALA A 940 -25.48 27.42 -8.40
C ALA A 940 -26.08 26.01 -8.50
N ALA A 941 -26.08 25.23 -7.41
CA ALA A 941 -26.68 23.90 -7.38
C ALA A 941 -28.20 23.94 -7.61
N ALA A 942 -28.93 24.90 -7.02
CA ALA A 942 -30.37 25.03 -7.23
C ALA A 942 -30.75 25.21 -8.72
N PHE A 943 -29.98 25.99 -9.47
CA PHE A 943 -30.16 26.14 -10.91
C PHE A 943 -29.81 24.87 -11.70
N GLN A 944 -28.78 24.12 -11.27
CA GLN A 944 -28.48 22.80 -11.86
C GLN A 944 -29.64 21.81 -11.63
N GLN A 945 -30.25 21.79 -10.45
CA GLN A 945 -31.42 20.96 -10.14
C GLN A 945 -32.67 21.39 -10.92
N GLN A 946 -32.92 22.71 -11.09
CA GLN A 946 -33.96 23.23 -11.98
C GLN A 946 -33.75 22.74 -13.43
N THR A 947 -32.51 22.75 -13.90
CA THR A 947 -32.12 22.25 -15.23
C THR A 947 -32.36 20.73 -15.36
N ALA A 948 -32.10 19.95 -14.31
CA ALA A 948 -32.35 18.51 -14.28
C ALA A 948 -33.84 18.17 -14.34
N GLU A 949 -34.68 18.84 -13.55
CA GLU A 949 -36.13 18.64 -13.58
C GLU A 949 -36.71 19.02 -14.96
N LEU A 950 -36.24 20.12 -15.55
CA LEU A 950 -36.64 20.49 -16.91
C LEU A 950 -36.19 19.42 -17.93
N ARG A 951 -34.95 18.92 -17.86
CA ARG A 951 -34.47 17.81 -18.71
C ARG A 951 -35.32 16.56 -18.54
N ARG A 952 -35.75 16.22 -17.31
CA ARG A 952 -36.57 15.05 -17.00
C ARG A 952 -37.92 15.11 -17.68
N ARG A 953 -38.59 16.27 -17.61
CA ARG A 953 -39.86 16.53 -18.31
C ARG A 953 -39.69 16.45 -19.85
N ILE A 954 -38.62 17.04 -20.39
CA ILE A 954 -38.28 17.02 -21.83
C ILE A 954 -38.07 15.61 -22.35
N ALA A 955 -37.25 14.82 -21.65
CA ALA A 955 -36.91 13.47 -22.09
C ALA A 955 -38.10 12.50 -21.94
N GLY A 956 -38.98 12.73 -20.95
CA GLY A 956 -40.28 12.06 -20.86
C GLY A 956 -41.18 12.36 -22.07
N ALA A 957 -41.34 13.63 -22.45
CA ALA A 957 -42.15 14.00 -23.63
C ALA A 957 -41.58 13.41 -24.94
N GLY A 958 -40.25 13.36 -25.09
CA GLY A 958 -39.60 12.71 -26.22
C GLY A 958 -39.84 11.20 -26.27
N GLU A 959 -39.84 10.53 -25.11
CA GLU A 959 -40.16 9.10 -24.98
C GLU A 959 -41.63 8.81 -25.29
N GLU A 960 -42.57 9.66 -24.89
CA GLU A 960 -43.98 9.56 -25.27
C GLU A 960 -44.20 9.77 -26.77
N ILE A 961 -43.58 10.79 -27.36
CA ILE A 961 -43.61 11.05 -28.81
C ILE A 961 -43.02 9.87 -29.60
N ARG A 962 -41.96 9.23 -29.09
CA ARG A 962 -41.37 8.02 -29.68
C ARG A 962 -42.34 6.84 -29.63
N ARG A 963 -42.90 6.54 -28.45
CA ARG A 963 -43.90 5.47 -28.27
C ARG A 963 -45.13 5.67 -29.16
N ALA A 964 -45.65 6.89 -29.23
CA ALA A 964 -46.78 7.22 -30.10
C ALA A 964 -46.46 6.99 -31.59
N ARG A 965 -45.24 7.32 -32.04
CA ARG A 965 -44.80 7.03 -33.41
C ARG A 965 -44.63 5.53 -33.68
N ASP A 966 -44.03 4.81 -32.73
CA ASP A 966 -43.87 3.34 -32.81
C ASP A 966 -45.25 2.65 -32.88
N GLN A 967 -46.20 3.07 -32.03
CA GLN A 967 -47.59 2.64 -32.06
C GLN A 967 -48.30 3.01 -33.38
N MET A 968 -48.11 4.23 -33.89
CA MET A 968 -48.69 4.67 -35.17
C MET A 968 -48.20 3.82 -36.36
N ARG A 969 -46.94 3.36 -36.37
CA ARG A 969 -46.46 2.40 -37.39
C ARG A 969 -47.24 1.07 -37.31
N HIS A 970 -47.47 0.54 -36.11
CA HIS A 970 -48.26 -0.69 -35.92
C HIS A 970 -49.72 -0.49 -36.30
N MET A 971 -50.35 0.61 -35.90
CA MET A 971 -51.73 0.96 -36.27
C MET A 971 -51.91 1.10 -37.78
N ARG A 972 -50.94 1.65 -38.51
CA ARG A 972 -51.01 1.80 -39.99
C ARG A 972 -50.90 0.44 -40.69
N ALA A 973 -50.10 -0.48 -40.15
CA ALA A 973 -50.01 -1.86 -40.62
C ALA A 973 -51.25 -2.71 -40.28
N ALA A 974 -51.92 -2.43 -39.15
CA ALA A 974 -53.16 -3.08 -38.76
C ALA A 974 -54.38 -2.56 -39.54
N LEU A 975 -54.42 -1.27 -39.88
CA LEU A 975 -55.49 -0.65 -40.69
C LEU A 975 -55.62 -1.30 -42.07
N VAL A 976 -54.49 -1.64 -42.71
CA VAL A 976 -54.43 -2.37 -44.00
C VAL A 976 -55.06 -3.78 -43.92
N GLN A 977 -55.14 -4.35 -42.71
CA GLN A 977 -55.72 -5.68 -42.45
C GLN A 977 -57.15 -5.61 -41.87
N ALA A 978 -57.70 -4.41 -41.66
CA ALA A 978 -58.99 -4.24 -40.99
C ALA A 978 -60.16 -4.37 -42.00
N PRO A 979 -61.03 -5.40 -41.88
CA PRO A 979 -62.03 -5.72 -42.90
C PRO A 979 -63.17 -4.69 -43.02
N ARG A 980 -63.25 -3.71 -42.12
CA ARG A 980 -64.21 -2.60 -42.14
C ARG A 980 -63.52 -1.24 -42.07
N ALA A 981 -62.31 -1.12 -42.64
CA ALA A 981 -61.57 0.14 -42.69
C ALA A 981 -62.31 1.21 -43.52
N ASP A 982 -62.63 2.35 -42.88
CA ASP A 982 -62.97 3.60 -43.57
C ASP A 982 -61.68 4.19 -44.18
N PRO A 983 -61.61 4.45 -45.51
CA PRO A 983 -60.43 5.06 -46.14
C PRO A 983 -60.01 6.40 -45.51
N ALA A 984 -60.94 7.17 -44.93
CA ALA A 984 -60.61 8.42 -44.25
C ALA A 984 -59.77 8.22 -42.96
N LEU A 985 -59.66 6.99 -42.44
CA LEU A 985 -58.75 6.67 -41.34
C LEU A 985 -57.28 6.81 -41.74
N PHE A 986 -56.90 6.50 -42.99
CA PHE A 986 -55.53 6.74 -43.47
C PHE A 986 -55.17 8.23 -43.41
N THR A 987 -56.08 9.11 -43.85
CA THR A 987 -55.89 10.57 -43.78
C THR A 987 -55.77 11.07 -42.33
N ARG A 988 -56.60 10.55 -41.40
CA ARG A 988 -56.49 10.88 -39.96
C ARG A 988 -55.18 10.35 -39.35
N MET A 989 -54.73 9.17 -39.77
CA MET A 989 -53.45 8.62 -39.34
C MET A 989 -52.27 9.47 -39.81
N ASP A 990 -52.32 9.94 -41.06
CA ASP A 990 -51.27 10.77 -41.63
C ASP A 990 -51.25 12.17 -40.99
N SER A 991 -52.41 12.76 -40.65
CA SER A 991 -52.46 14.02 -39.89
C SER A 991 -51.92 13.90 -38.46
N VAL A 992 -52.21 12.80 -37.75
CA VAL A 992 -51.62 12.54 -36.41
C VAL A 992 -50.11 12.29 -36.52
N THR A 993 -49.67 11.59 -37.57
CA THR A 993 -48.23 11.39 -37.85
C THR A 993 -47.52 12.70 -38.12
N GLN A 994 -48.14 13.63 -38.85
CA GLN A 994 -47.57 14.95 -39.12
C GLN A 994 -47.61 15.86 -37.88
N ALA A 995 -48.63 15.77 -37.03
CA ALA A 995 -48.65 16.45 -35.74
C ALA A 995 -47.53 15.97 -34.80
N LEU A 996 -47.30 14.65 -34.71
CA LEU A 996 -46.15 14.08 -33.98
C LEU A 996 -44.80 14.57 -34.54
N ALA A 997 -44.68 14.71 -35.87
CA ALA A 997 -43.48 15.25 -36.50
C ALA A 997 -43.25 16.73 -36.18
N THR A 998 -44.31 17.55 -36.10
CA THR A 998 -44.21 18.95 -35.67
C THR A 998 -43.77 19.07 -34.20
N LEU A 999 -44.28 18.23 -33.31
CA LEU A 999 -43.85 18.22 -31.90
C LEU A 999 -42.39 17.73 -31.76
N GLU A 1000 -41.95 16.76 -32.56
CA GLU A 1000 -40.54 16.34 -32.59
C GLU A 1000 -39.61 17.44 -33.14
N LEU A 1001 -40.07 18.19 -34.16
CA LEU A 1001 -39.33 19.32 -34.73
C LEU A 1001 -39.10 20.45 -33.70
N GLU A 1002 -40.11 20.76 -32.88
CA GLU A 1002 -39.99 21.72 -31.77
C GLU A 1002 -39.07 21.20 -30.66
N LEU A 1003 -39.23 19.92 -30.29
CA LEU A 1003 -38.46 19.29 -29.20
C LEU A 1003 -36.97 19.17 -29.53
N ASN A 1004 -36.64 18.65 -30.72
CA ASN A 1004 -35.28 18.21 -31.08
C ASN A 1004 -34.60 19.09 -32.14
N GLY A 1005 -35.37 19.80 -32.97
CA GLY A 1005 -34.85 20.64 -34.07
C GLY A 1005 -34.99 19.96 -35.43
N ASP A 1006 -34.52 20.63 -36.48
CA ASP A 1006 -34.71 20.22 -37.88
C ASP A 1006 -33.76 19.08 -38.30
N PRO A 1007 -34.26 17.84 -38.49
CA PRO A 1007 -33.43 16.69 -38.85
C PRO A 1007 -33.07 16.67 -40.33
N ALA A 1008 -33.68 17.50 -41.19
CA ALA A 1008 -33.28 17.65 -42.59
C ALA A 1008 -32.06 18.58 -42.68
N ARG A 1009 -32.07 19.74 -42.01
CA ARG A 1009 -30.93 20.66 -41.94
C ARG A 1009 -29.74 20.04 -41.20
N GLN A 1010 -29.96 19.37 -40.07
CA GLN A 1010 -28.88 18.68 -39.33
C GLN A 1010 -28.15 17.64 -40.19
N ARG A 1011 -28.87 16.84 -41.01
CA ARG A 1011 -28.26 15.86 -41.93
C ARG A 1011 -27.48 16.48 -43.09
N LEU A 1012 -27.69 17.76 -43.37
CA LEU A 1012 -26.94 18.54 -44.37
C LEU A 1012 -25.82 19.40 -43.75
N ASN A 1013 -25.58 19.27 -42.44
CA ASN A 1013 -24.67 20.13 -41.65
C ASN A 1013 -25.02 21.64 -41.75
N GLU A 1014 -26.31 21.94 -41.97
CA GLU A 1014 -26.83 23.29 -42.13
C GLU A 1014 -27.23 23.91 -40.77
N PRO A 1015 -26.96 25.19 -40.50
CA PRO A 1015 -27.28 25.82 -39.22
C PRO A 1015 -28.78 25.74 -38.85
N THR A 1016 -29.08 25.36 -37.61
CA THR A 1016 -30.46 25.28 -37.08
C THR A 1016 -30.67 26.22 -35.91
N ALA A 1017 -31.90 26.73 -35.75
CA ALA A 1017 -32.29 27.41 -34.51
C ALA A 1017 -32.19 26.45 -33.30
N PRO A 1018 -31.77 26.89 -32.10
CA PRO A 1018 -31.68 26.02 -30.94
C PRO A 1018 -33.07 25.51 -30.50
N SER A 1019 -33.26 24.20 -30.62
CA SER A 1019 -34.45 23.47 -30.19
C SER A 1019 -34.60 23.42 -28.67
N LEU A 1020 -35.77 23.00 -28.21
CA LEU A 1020 -36.10 22.93 -26.78
C LEU A 1020 -35.10 22.04 -26.02
N SER A 1021 -34.88 20.81 -26.50
CA SER A 1021 -33.87 19.89 -25.96
C SER A 1021 -32.45 20.42 -26.15
N GLY A 1022 -32.17 21.09 -27.28
CA GLY A 1022 -30.86 21.69 -27.57
C GLY A 1022 -30.44 22.73 -26.53
N ARG A 1023 -31.34 23.67 -26.17
CA ARG A 1023 -31.08 24.71 -25.15
C ARG A 1023 -30.75 24.11 -23.79
N VAL A 1024 -31.56 23.16 -23.31
CA VAL A 1024 -31.32 22.52 -22.00
C VAL A 1024 -30.04 21.69 -22.02
N SER A 1025 -29.74 21.00 -23.13
CA SER A 1025 -28.49 20.23 -23.28
C SER A 1025 -27.25 21.14 -23.25
N GLN A 1026 -27.32 22.32 -23.86
CA GLN A 1026 -26.26 23.34 -23.83
C GLN A 1026 -26.04 23.92 -22.42
N VAL A 1027 -27.12 24.10 -21.64
CA VAL A 1027 -26.99 24.53 -20.24
C VAL A 1027 -26.42 23.41 -19.37
N MET A 1028 -26.83 22.16 -19.57
CA MET A 1028 -26.26 21.00 -18.87
C MET A 1028 -24.75 20.88 -19.12
N SER A 1029 -24.31 20.83 -20.38
CA SER A 1029 -22.89 20.70 -20.72
C SER A 1029 -22.04 21.89 -20.24
N GLY A 1030 -22.60 23.10 -20.27
CA GLY A 1030 -21.90 24.33 -19.87
C GLY A 1030 -22.02 24.70 -18.38
N HIS A 1031 -22.80 23.99 -17.55
CA HIS A 1031 -23.02 24.38 -16.15
C HIS A 1031 -22.93 23.25 -15.11
N TRP A 1032 -23.21 21.99 -15.46
CA TRP A 1032 -23.21 20.90 -14.46
C TRP A 1032 -21.81 20.49 -13.97
N GLU A 1033 -20.78 20.73 -14.79
CA GLU A 1033 -19.39 20.40 -14.47
C GLU A 1033 -18.58 21.66 -14.09
N THR A 1034 -19.24 22.63 -13.45
CA THR A 1034 -18.59 23.79 -12.82
C THR A 1034 -19.24 24.15 -11.49
N ARG A 1035 -18.49 24.85 -10.63
CA ARG A 1035 -18.98 25.44 -9.37
C ARG A 1035 -19.50 26.88 -9.53
N GLN A 1036 -19.31 27.48 -10.70
CA GLN A 1036 -19.59 28.91 -10.94
C GLN A 1036 -21.10 29.21 -11.03
N MET A 1037 -21.45 30.48 -10.86
CA MET A 1037 -22.81 30.98 -11.06
C MET A 1037 -23.22 30.89 -12.54
N PRO A 1038 -24.48 30.51 -12.87
CA PRO A 1038 -24.92 30.41 -14.26
C PRO A 1038 -25.02 31.79 -14.93
N THR A 1039 -24.65 31.85 -16.20
CA THR A 1039 -24.67 33.08 -17.01
C THR A 1039 -26.08 33.59 -17.27
N ALA A 1040 -26.22 34.85 -17.65
CA ALA A 1040 -27.51 35.42 -18.05
C ALA A 1040 -28.13 34.65 -19.23
N THR A 1041 -27.30 34.24 -20.21
CA THR A 1041 -27.72 33.41 -21.35
C THR A 1041 -28.27 32.06 -20.90
N GLN A 1042 -27.55 31.33 -20.02
CA GLN A 1042 -28.01 30.03 -19.50
C GLN A 1042 -29.35 30.14 -18.78
N ARG A 1043 -29.55 31.18 -17.95
CA ARG A 1043 -30.84 31.45 -17.29
C ARG A 1043 -31.95 31.68 -18.32
N ARG A 1044 -31.67 32.51 -19.33
CA ARG A 1044 -32.63 32.83 -20.39
C ARG A 1044 -32.98 31.62 -21.27
N ASP A 1045 -32.05 30.71 -21.51
CA ASP A 1045 -32.31 29.46 -22.22
C ASP A 1045 -33.22 28.52 -21.42
N ILE A 1046 -33.06 28.43 -20.10
CA ILE A 1046 -33.97 27.66 -19.21
C ILE A 1046 -35.36 28.31 -19.15
N GLU A 1047 -35.47 29.65 -19.09
CA GLU A 1047 -36.76 30.36 -19.19
C GLU A 1047 -37.50 30.02 -20.49
N ILE A 1048 -36.82 30.15 -21.64
CA ILE A 1048 -37.39 29.88 -22.97
C ILE A 1048 -37.81 28.41 -23.09
N ALA A 1049 -36.94 27.47 -22.69
CA ALA A 1049 -37.23 26.04 -22.76
C ALA A 1049 -38.38 25.62 -21.83
N THR A 1050 -38.52 26.26 -20.65
CA THR A 1050 -39.67 26.02 -19.75
C THR A 1050 -40.98 26.48 -20.40
N GLN A 1051 -41.00 27.69 -20.96
CA GLN A 1051 -42.20 28.26 -21.59
C GLN A 1051 -42.64 27.45 -22.83
N ALA A 1052 -41.68 27.01 -23.65
CA ALA A 1052 -41.95 26.14 -24.80
C ALA A 1052 -42.48 24.77 -24.35
N LEU A 1053 -41.89 24.16 -23.32
CA LEU A 1053 -42.29 22.83 -22.85
C LEU A 1053 -43.72 22.78 -22.33
N ASP A 1054 -44.19 23.81 -21.64
CA ASP A 1054 -45.57 23.89 -21.19
C ASP A 1054 -46.55 24.00 -22.39
N GLY A 1055 -46.12 24.58 -23.51
CA GLY A 1055 -46.86 24.56 -24.78
C GLY A 1055 -46.90 23.17 -25.42
N LEU A 1056 -45.71 22.61 -25.67
CA LEU A 1056 -45.51 21.29 -26.28
C LEU A 1056 -46.23 20.18 -25.50
N ALA A 1057 -46.15 20.19 -24.17
CA ALA A 1057 -46.82 19.21 -23.32
C ALA A 1057 -48.35 19.24 -23.48
N ARG A 1058 -48.98 20.44 -23.52
CA ARG A 1058 -50.43 20.55 -23.74
C ARG A 1058 -50.84 20.02 -25.11
N ALA A 1059 -50.06 20.31 -26.15
CA ALA A 1059 -50.31 19.81 -27.50
C ALA A 1059 -50.13 18.29 -27.59
N LEU A 1060 -49.11 17.73 -26.93
CA LEU A 1060 -48.86 16.30 -26.84
C LEU A 1060 -50.00 15.57 -26.11
N THR A 1061 -50.41 16.01 -24.93
CA THR A 1061 -51.54 15.41 -24.19
C THR A 1061 -52.83 15.42 -25.02
N ALA A 1062 -53.15 16.54 -25.68
CA ALA A 1062 -54.32 16.64 -26.55
C ALA A 1062 -54.27 15.64 -27.73
N LEU A 1063 -53.10 15.45 -28.34
CA LEU A 1063 -52.90 14.52 -29.45
C LEU A 1063 -52.98 13.04 -29.00
N LEU A 1064 -52.47 12.72 -27.81
CA LEU A 1064 -52.49 11.37 -27.25
C LEU A 1064 -53.88 10.96 -26.74
N GLU A 1065 -54.50 11.79 -25.89
CA GLU A 1065 -55.79 11.48 -25.25
C GLU A 1065 -56.99 11.75 -26.18
N GLY A 1066 -56.85 12.67 -27.12
CA GLY A 1066 -57.84 12.99 -28.15
C GLY A 1066 -57.73 12.07 -29.37
N ASP A 1067 -56.82 12.40 -30.28
CA ASP A 1067 -56.80 11.84 -31.63
C ASP A 1067 -56.21 10.42 -31.71
N LEU A 1068 -55.09 10.13 -31.01
CA LEU A 1068 -54.51 8.79 -31.00
C LEU A 1068 -55.47 7.78 -30.35
N ALA A 1069 -56.00 8.10 -29.17
CA ALA A 1069 -57.02 7.30 -28.50
C ALA A 1069 -58.33 7.18 -29.31
N ARG A 1070 -58.63 8.14 -30.21
CA ARG A 1070 -59.74 8.02 -31.17
C ARG A 1070 -59.41 7.04 -32.28
N LEU A 1071 -58.24 7.13 -32.90
CA LEU A 1071 -57.77 6.17 -33.90
C LEU A 1071 -57.76 4.74 -33.35
N GLU A 1072 -57.38 4.53 -32.08
CA GLU A 1072 -57.50 3.23 -31.41
C GLU A 1072 -58.93 2.67 -31.40
N ARG A 1073 -59.94 3.53 -31.16
CA ARG A 1073 -61.36 3.14 -31.13
C ARG A 1073 -61.92 2.89 -32.52
N ASP A 1074 -61.60 3.78 -33.46
CA ASP A 1074 -62.04 3.66 -34.86
C ASP A 1074 -61.46 2.38 -35.51
N LEU A 1075 -60.24 1.97 -35.15
CA LEU A 1075 -59.65 0.68 -35.54
C LEU A 1075 -60.38 -0.55 -34.97
N GLU A 1076 -61.05 -0.44 -33.82
CA GLU A 1076 -61.83 -1.56 -33.25
C GLU A 1076 -63.13 -1.76 -34.02
N ALA A 1077 -63.81 -0.64 -34.32
CA ALA A 1077 -64.97 -0.65 -35.21
C ALA A 1077 -64.60 -1.20 -36.60
N ALA A 1078 -63.41 -0.88 -37.10
CA ALA A 1078 -62.88 -1.43 -38.34
C ALA A 1078 -62.52 -2.94 -38.27
N GLY A 1079 -62.38 -3.52 -37.07
CA GLY A 1079 -61.95 -4.90 -36.86
C GLY A 1079 -60.46 -5.14 -37.13
N ALA A 1080 -59.61 -4.13 -36.90
CA ALA A 1080 -58.17 -4.25 -37.08
C ALA A 1080 -57.54 -5.25 -36.09
N PRO A 1081 -56.45 -5.97 -36.47
CA PRO A 1081 -55.64 -6.73 -35.53
C PRO A 1081 -55.15 -5.88 -34.34
N TRP A 1082 -55.02 -6.49 -33.16
CA TRP A 1082 -54.51 -5.78 -31.98
C TRP A 1082 -53.06 -5.31 -32.17
N THR A 1083 -52.74 -4.13 -31.65
CA THR A 1083 -51.41 -3.50 -31.75
C THR A 1083 -50.85 -3.17 -30.37
N PRO A 1084 -49.52 -3.23 -30.15
CA PRO A 1084 -48.89 -2.76 -28.92
C PRO A 1084 -49.34 -1.36 -28.48
N GLY A 1085 -49.44 -1.15 -27.17
CA GLY A 1085 -49.96 0.08 -26.55
C GLY A 1085 -51.49 0.13 -26.40
N ARG A 1086 -52.22 -0.57 -27.26
CA ARG A 1086 -53.67 -0.48 -27.40
C ARG A 1086 -54.42 -1.16 -26.24
N ARG A 1087 -55.27 -0.41 -25.53
CA ARG A 1087 -56.00 -0.92 -24.36
C ARG A 1087 -56.99 -2.02 -24.77
N LEU A 1088 -56.88 -3.19 -24.13
CA LEU A 1088 -57.92 -4.22 -24.15
C LEU A 1088 -59.21 -3.67 -23.49
N ARG A 1089 -60.36 -4.20 -23.91
CA ARG A 1089 -61.70 -3.84 -23.43
C ARG A 1089 -62.47 -5.08 -23.00
#